data_AF-A0A7J4GWE8-F1
#
_entry.id   AF-A0A7J4GWE8-F1
#
_cell.length_a   1.000
_cell.length_b   1.000
_cell.length_c   1.000
_cell.angle_alpha   90.00
_cell.angle_beta   90.00
_cell.angle_gamma   90.00
#
_symmetry.space_group_name_H-M   'P 1'
#
loop_
_entity.id
_entity.type
_entity.pdbx_description
1 polymer ?
#
loop_
_entity_poly.entity_id
_entity_poly.type
_entity_poly.pdbx_seq_one_letter_code
_entity_poly.pdbx_strand_id
1 'polypeptide(L)'
;MRNRTGLSLLIVALLLNSIIPTESTTQLKEQAMSFADSEPVLLITEGSSAGHVNASHIAAVPGGWIIADDTRIALTFGQTTLTANSPYNSNYPADSYIAMMDSTGAWQWAAQPDCSNGLIFIDEISTTIMGETLVVGLYAGAVSFGSTQLANPSPYGDGFVAMLDQTGQWKWAHGFETASNNNSETSRIFGVTSTLTGEVWVTGSHKGETNFGSNTITSTNTSYFLAKMDAMNGANTQVFVYGGSGTNAGSQVAADSMGNVWVVGTTTGTFDTGNKLYTTGSSGDTIIVKNDPNGAVLDVYGISSSFGNQNIPFDLAIDINDDLLISGYFSDVVTLSQTQTMTDSGNGDGYLVKFLKTGTFDWYKSIGSSGSQEFVQSVDVLSSGDVIISSFISGSINIGPDVLTATGGASDGDIYLAQLDSAGNWQWSERLGGTSFDIPGSMAVNDSDSIGVSGSFQNSITKGSQTITSSAGLDLFVWIVDPIMNQDADADGVADHLDNCPTDNNPLQYDSDGDSDGDECDYDDDNDGITDNSGDDCPRGGAWNWTSDSTTDYDNDGCKDDVEDSDDDNDGVEDVNDMCVNTAYDAPRNWWVSTTENDIDGDGCRDADEDSDDDDDGFSDSSDDCSKISGYSTLGSYQGCPDTDGDGWADIEDTCVDSSGNSTLGGSIGCPDQDGDGWSDNDDDLPQDPTQWLDSDDDGYGDNMDGNNPDSCPSITGTSILDRFGCLDLDSDGYSSPDDVFLIIDGADAFPSDSTQWADWDEDGYGDNWGNSSWTDRTESWPGEFYPFAKDQDYCPLQEGSSYREEIYGCPDSDADGWANFMDAFPFDADEHLDDDDDGFANGNDACPDDWGNSTEDRQGCIDTDGDGYSDPFPGTWEPADGADAFPMDSAKWIDSDKDRYADNFDDCPAVYGTSELGGEVGCPDRDGDLYSDAIDAFPDDLYEWNDTDGDGVGDRSDECPDIAGDDSDGCLIITVDQTGS
;
A
#
# COMPACT_ATOMS: atom_id res chain seq x y z
N MET A 1 3.59 -70.46 -4.32
CA MET A 1 2.19 -70.27 -3.88
C MET A 1 1.97 -70.81 -2.46
N ARG A 2 2.31 -69.99 -1.45
CA ARG A 2 1.79 -70.01 -0.08
C ARG A 2 2.42 -68.84 0.69
N ASN A 3 1.55 -67.95 1.18
CA ASN A 3 1.70 -67.03 2.31
C ASN A 3 2.90 -66.06 2.34
N ARG A 4 2.69 -64.84 1.83
CA ARG A 4 3.20 -63.59 2.44
C ARG A 4 2.26 -62.41 2.13
N THR A 5 1.05 -62.43 2.70
CA THR A 5 0.11 -61.29 2.72
C THR A 5 -0.17 -60.85 4.17
N GLY A 6 0.89 -60.81 4.99
CA GLY A 6 0.77 -60.55 6.43
C GLY A 6 1.87 -59.66 7.01
N LEU A 7 2.71 -59.02 6.18
CA LEU A 7 3.74 -58.09 6.65
C LEU A 7 3.56 -56.65 6.15
N SER A 8 2.70 -56.41 5.15
CA SER A 8 2.46 -55.04 4.60
C SER A 8 1.30 -54.29 5.26
N LEU A 9 0.57 -54.88 6.22
CA LEU A 9 -0.54 -54.20 6.92
C LEU A 9 -0.24 -53.81 8.38
N LEU A 10 0.97 -54.11 8.88
CA LEU A 10 1.38 -53.74 10.24
C LEU A 10 2.38 -52.57 10.29
N ILE A 11 2.99 -52.20 9.16
CA ILE A 11 3.93 -51.06 9.08
C ILE A 11 3.19 -49.76 8.71
N VAL A 12 2.09 -49.84 7.96
CA VAL A 12 1.25 -48.68 7.63
C VAL A 12 0.42 -48.20 8.84
N ALA A 13 0.15 -49.06 9.84
CA ALA A 13 -0.62 -48.70 11.02
C ALA A 13 0.22 -48.22 12.23
N LEU A 14 1.55 -48.22 12.13
CA LEU A 14 2.47 -47.82 13.21
C LEU A 14 3.17 -46.48 12.95
N LEU A 15 2.96 -45.86 11.78
CA LEU A 15 3.44 -44.51 11.45
C LEU A 15 2.34 -43.43 11.53
N LEU A 16 1.08 -43.81 11.79
CA LEU A 16 -0.06 -42.89 11.93
C LEU A 16 -0.31 -42.41 13.37
N ASN A 17 0.68 -42.49 14.28
CA ASN A 17 0.44 -42.13 15.69
C ASN A 17 1.68 -41.59 16.45
N SER A 18 2.51 -40.77 15.79
CA SER A 18 3.45 -39.88 16.48
C SER A 18 3.19 -38.43 16.08
N ILE A 19 2.20 -37.84 16.75
CA ILE A 19 1.95 -36.40 16.72
C ILE A 19 3.01 -35.76 17.63
N ILE A 20 4.01 -35.14 17.02
CA ILE A 20 4.76 -34.01 17.58
C ILE A 20 4.42 -32.86 16.61
N PRO A 21 3.95 -31.70 17.10
CA PRO A 21 3.47 -30.63 16.22
C PRO A 21 4.69 -29.95 15.59
N THR A 22 4.82 -30.07 14.28
CA THR A 22 5.58 -29.13 13.46
C THR A 22 4.55 -28.18 12.85
N GLU A 23 4.23 -27.10 13.55
CA GLU A 23 3.76 -25.92 12.87
C GLU A 23 4.96 -25.26 12.21
N SER A 24 5.14 -25.54 10.93
CA SER A 24 5.68 -24.58 9.98
C SER A 24 4.93 -24.78 8.68
N THR A 25 3.64 -24.45 8.71
CA THR A 25 3.07 -23.82 7.53
C THR A 25 3.80 -22.49 7.41
N THR A 26 4.83 -22.42 6.57
CA THR A 26 5.03 -21.19 5.81
C THR A 26 3.81 -21.08 4.91
N GLN A 27 2.70 -20.63 5.49
CA GLN A 27 1.80 -19.78 4.74
C GLN A 27 2.73 -18.66 4.26
N LEU A 28 2.77 -18.44 2.94
CA LEU A 28 2.92 -17.07 2.47
C LEU A 28 1.88 -16.29 3.28
N LYS A 29 2.36 -15.55 4.29
CA LYS A 29 1.58 -14.45 4.81
C LYS A 29 1.21 -13.69 3.55
N GLU A 30 -0.07 -13.48 3.30
CA GLU A 30 -0.47 -12.23 2.67
C GLU A 30 0.41 -11.17 3.32
N GLN A 31 1.32 -10.57 2.57
CA GLN A 31 1.99 -9.36 3.02
C GLN A 31 0.82 -8.42 3.29
N ALA A 32 0.47 -8.32 4.57
CA ALA A 32 -0.40 -7.28 5.04
C ALA A 32 0.28 -5.99 4.57
N MET A 33 -0.47 -5.11 3.93
CA MET A 33 -0.10 -3.71 3.87
C MET A 33 0.14 -3.29 5.32
N SER A 34 1.41 -3.29 5.74
CA SER A 34 1.75 -2.78 7.05
C SER A 34 1.99 -1.31 6.85
N PHE A 35 0.94 -0.51 7.01
CA PHE A 35 1.16 0.91 7.25
C PHE A 35 2.09 1.04 8.45
N ALA A 36 3.16 1.81 8.32
CA ALA A 36 4.03 2.18 9.43
C ALA A 36 3.20 2.69 10.63
N ASP A 37 3.72 2.53 11.85
CA ASP A 37 3.08 3.07 13.06
C ASP A 37 3.02 4.60 12.94
N SER A 38 1.83 5.14 12.68
CA SER A 38 1.69 6.51 12.18
C SER A 38 2.34 7.58 13.07
N GLU A 39 3.07 8.52 12.48
CA GLU A 39 3.29 9.81 13.15
C GLU A 39 1.97 10.58 13.08
N PRO A 40 1.39 11.00 14.22
CA PRO A 40 0.14 11.73 14.19
C PRO A 40 0.38 13.09 13.55
N VAL A 41 -0.51 13.55 12.67
CA VAL A 41 -0.43 14.92 12.13
C VAL A 41 -0.48 15.93 13.28
N LEU A 42 -1.38 15.70 14.24
CA LEU A 42 -1.46 16.48 15.47
C LEU A 42 -1.86 15.60 16.66
N LEU A 43 -1.15 15.73 17.77
CA LEU A 43 -1.58 15.26 19.07
C LEU A 43 -1.61 16.42 20.06
N ILE A 44 -2.81 16.96 20.33
CA ILE A 44 -2.99 18.14 21.17
C ILE A 44 -3.75 17.82 22.45
N THR A 45 -3.52 18.62 23.50
CA THR A 45 -4.26 18.52 24.75
C THR A 45 -4.67 19.90 25.27
N GLU A 46 -5.84 19.97 25.88
CA GLU A 46 -6.24 21.09 26.73
C GLU A 46 -6.73 20.57 28.08
N GLY A 47 -6.36 21.27 29.14
CA GLY A 47 -6.49 20.72 30.47
C GLY A 47 -6.56 21.77 31.55
N SER A 48 -6.80 21.31 32.78
CA SER A 48 -6.67 22.18 33.94
C SER A 48 -5.97 21.50 35.10
N SER A 49 -5.28 22.30 35.91
CA SER A 49 -4.67 21.84 37.17
C SER A 49 -5.65 21.23 38.20
N ALA A 50 -6.96 21.33 37.98
CA ALA A 50 -8.00 20.74 38.83
C ALA A 50 -8.52 19.38 38.31
N GLY A 51 -8.21 19.03 37.05
CA GLY A 51 -8.65 17.83 36.33
C GLY A 51 -10.14 17.70 36.06
N HIS A 52 -10.50 16.68 35.29
CA HIS A 52 -11.83 16.40 34.72
C HIS A 52 -12.22 17.34 33.59
N VAL A 53 -11.45 17.27 32.51
CA VAL A 53 -11.84 17.76 31.20
C VAL A 53 -12.06 16.54 30.33
N ASN A 54 -13.28 16.38 29.82
CA ASN A 54 -13.59 15.33 28.87
C ASN A 54 -13.77 15.91 27.46
N ALA A 55 -13.61 15.10 26.41
CA ALA A 55 -13.96 15.43 25.03
C ALA A 55 -14.59 14.22 24.32
N SER A 56 -15.88 14.04 24.55
CA SER A 56 -16.65 12.89 24.09
C SER A 56 -17.19 13.07 22.67
N HIS A 57 -17.27 14.31 22.17
CA HIS A 57 -17.88 14.62 20.88
C HIS A 57 -16.96 15.46 19.99
N ILE A 58 -16.89 15.09 18.72
CA ILE A 58 -16.18 15.82 17.66
C ILE A 58 -17.04 15.83 16.40
N ALA A 59 -16.98 16.91 15.63
CA ALA A 59 -17.58 17.01 14.30
C ALA A 59 -16.66 17.80 13.37
N ALA A 60 -16.56 17.35 12.11
CA ALA A 60 -15.76 18.02 11.10
C ALA A 60 -16.46 19.28 10.57
N VAL A 61 -15.67 20.29 10.23
CA VAL A 61 -16.13 21.51 9.54
C VAL A 61 -15.15 21.83 8.41
N PRO A 62 -15.56 22.62 7.40
CA PRO A 62 -14.62 23.10 6.40
C PRO A 62 -13.41 23.78 7.05
N GLY A 63 -12.23 23.18 6.90
CA GLY A 63 -10.96 23.67 7.44
C GLY A 63 -10.68 23.37 8.91
N GLY A 64 -11.34 22.39 9.55
CA GLY A 64 -10.96 21.93 10.89
C GLY A 64 -12.01 21.07 11.60
N TRP A 65 -12.02 21.14 12.92
CA TRP A 65 -12.90 20.33 13.77
C TRP A 65 -13.50 21.15 14.92
N ILE A 66 -14.68 20.70 15.36
CA ILE A 66 -15.35 21.21 16.54
C ILE A 66 -15.39 20.10 17.57
N ILE A 67 -14.95 20.40 18.79
CA ILE A 67 -15.07 19.51 19.94
C ILE A 67 -16.06 20.06 20.95
N ALA A 68 -16.75 19.17 21.64
CA ALA A 68 -17.68 19.55 22.69
C ALA A 68 -17.76 18.51 23.80
N ASP A 69 -17.95 18.98 25.02
CA ASP A 69 -18.28 18.14 26.17
C ASP A 69 -18.71 19.00 27.37
N ASP A 70 -18.95 18.32 28.48
CA ASP A 70 -19.33 18.84 29.76
C ASP A 70 -18.10 19.09 30.66
N THR A 71 -18.17 20.16 31.44
CA THR A 71 -17.13 20.61 32.35
C THR A 71 -17.71 21.10 33.67
N ARG A 72 -16.90 21.00 34.73
CA ARG A 72 -17.20 21.61 36.04
C ARG A 72 -16.17 22.66 36.45
N ILE A 73 -15.25 22.98 35.57
CA ILE A 73 -14.07 23.81 35.80
C ILE A 73 -13.90 24.82 34.66
N ALA A 74 -13.15 25.88 34.92
CA ALA A 74 -12.77 26.81 33.86
C ALA A 74 -11.77 26.15 32.90
N LEU A 75 -11.99 26.33 31.60
CA LEU A 75 -11.15 25.81 30.51
C LEU A 75 -10.60 26.97 29.68
N THR A 76 -9.41 26.81 29.13
CA THR A 76 -8.82 27.81 28.24
C THR A 76 -8.49 27.13 26.92
N PHE A 77 -8.95 27.73 25.82
CA PHE A 77 -8.69 27.31 24.45
C PHE A 77 -7.98 28.47 23.75
N GLY A 78 -6.67 28.34 23.54
CA GLY A 78 -5.84 29.42 23.01
C GLY A 78 -5.93 30.71 23.84
N GLN A 79 -6.54 31.77 23.28
CA GLN A 79 -6.72 33.05 23.96
C GLN A 79 -8.08 33.18 24.69
N THR A 80 -8.96 32.20 24.55
CA THR A 80 -10.32 32.23 25.09
C THR A 80 -10.41 31.40 26.37
N THR A 81 -10.80 32.02 27.48
CA THR A 81 -11.07 31.30 28.75
C THR A 81 -12.58 31.25 29.03
N LEU A 82 -13.10 30.04 29.16
CA LEU A 82 -14.46 29.73 29.55
C LEU A 82 -14.54 29.52 31.07
N THR A 83 -15.65 29.94 31.69
CA THR A 83 -15.85 29.82 33.14
C THR A 83 -17.08 28.98 33.45
N ALA A 84 -16.88 27.79 34.03
CA ALA A 84 -17.97 26.97 34.55
C ALA A 84 -18.66 27.70 35.73
N ASN A 85 -19.95 28.00 35.57
CA ASN A 85 -20.69 28.87 36.47
C ASN A 85 -21.94 28.22 37.09
N SER A 86 -22.24 26.97 36.74
CA SER A 86 -23.37 26.23 37.29
C SER A 86 -23.25 26.01 38.81
N PRO A 87 -24.35 26.20 39.57
CA PRO A 87 -24.39 25.85 40.98
C PRO A 87 -24.30 24.33 41.23
N TYR A 88 -24.46 23.51 40.20
CA TYR A 88 -24.47 22.05 40.28
C TYR A 88 -23.10 21.39 40.08
N ASN A 89 -22.06 22.18 39.75
CA ASN A 89 -20.68 21.73 39.53
C ASN A 89 -20.01 20.99 40.68
N SER A 90 -20.60 21.07 41.88
CA SER A 90 -20.12 20.31 43.03
C SER A 90 -20.45 18.81 42.97
N ASN A 91 -21.41 18.40 42.13
CA ASN A 91 -21.83 16.99 42.02
C ASN A 91 -21.77 16.46 40.57
N TYR A 92 -21.87 17.33 39.56
CA TYR A 92 -21.96 16.96 38.14
C TYR A 92 -21.11 17.93 37.29
N PRO A 93 -20.63 17.54 36.09
CA PRO A 93 -20.11 18.48 35.09
C PRO A 93 -21.28 19.24 34.46
N ALA A 94 -21.74 20.31 35.12
CA ALA A 94 -23.05 20.90 34.86
C ALA A 94 -23.01 22.11 33.91
N ASP A 95 -21.84 22.47 33.40
CA ASP A 95 -21.65 23.38 32.28
C ASP A 95 -21.14 22.57 31.09
N SER A 96 -21.28 23.09 29.87
CA SER A 96 -20.69 22.47 28.67
C SER A 96 -19.91 23.51 27.87
N TYR A 97 -18.95 23.05 27.09
CA TYR A 97 -18.15 23.87 26.19
C TYR A 97 -18.24 23.35 24.76
N ILE A 98 -18.05 24.26 23.81
CA ILE A 98 -17.90 23.97 22.39
C ILE A 98 -16.68 24.77 21.94
N ALA A 99 -15.70 24.13 21.31
CA ALA A 99 -14.49 24.78 20.83
C ALA A 99 -14.18 24.35 19.40
N MET A 100 -13.74 25.30 18.57
CA MET A 100 -13.35 25.04 17.19
C MET A 100 -11.85 25.25 17.04
N MET A 101 -11.21 24.28 16.39
CA MET A 101 -9.83 24.31 15.97
C MET A 101 -9.77 24.25 14.44
N ASP A 102 -8.80 24.95 13.86
CA ASP A 102 -8.49 24.80 12.44
C ASP A 102 -7.69 23.52 12.15
N SER A 103 -7.42 23.23 10.87
CA SER A 103 -6.66 22.07 10.43
C SER A 103 -5.22 22.01 10.95
N THR A 104 -4.68 23.12 11.51
CA THR A 104 -3.34 23.18 12.12
C THR A 104 -3.37 22.92 13.63
N GLY A 105 -4.54 22.68 14.21
CA GLY A 105 -4.75 22.50 15.65
C GLY A 105 -4.82 23.80 16.44
N ALA A 106 -4.91 24.96 15.77
CA ALA A 106 -5.01 26.24 16.45
C ALA A 106 -6.47 26.56 16.81
N TRP A 107 -6.73 26.80 18.10
CA TRP A 107 -8.04 27.20 18.62
C TRP A 107 -8.48 28.57 18.07
N GLN A 108 -9.57 28.59 17.31
CA GLN A 108 -10.12 29.82 16.72
C GLN A 108 -11.09 30.51 17.66
N TRP A 109 -12.01 29.75 18.24
CA TRP A 109 -13.01 30.24 19.17
C TRP A 109 -13.47 29.13 20.12
N ALA A 110 -14.02 29.56 21.25
CA ALA A 110 -14.70 28.65 22.19
C ALA A 110 -15.94 29.36 22.76
N ALA A 111 -17.02 28.60 22.95
CA ALA A 111 -18.31 29.07 23.40
C ALA A 111 -18.82 28.19 24.54
N GLN A 112 -19.61 28.78 25.44
CA GLN A 112 -20.34 28.06 26.48
C GLN A 112 -21.73 28.69 26.68
N PRO A 113 -22.77 27.91 26.99
CA PRO A 113 -24.03 28.42 27.52
C PRO A 113 -23.85 29.01 28.94
N ASP A 114 -24.60 30.04 29.30
CA ASP A 114 -24.65 30.55 30.68
C ASP A 114 -25.56 29.68 31.54
N CYS A 115 -24.96 28.89 32.43
CA CYS A 115 -25.63 27.94 33.31
C CYS A 115 -25.73 28.42 34.75
N SER A 116 -25.58 29.73 35.01
CA SER A 116 -25.55 30.29 36.37
C SER A 116 -26.79 30.00 37.23
N ASN A 117 -27.90 29.59 36.61
CA ASN A 117 -29.15 29.21 37.26
C ASN A 117 -29.70 27.84 36.77
N GLY A 118 -28.84 26.99 36.19
CA GLY A 118 -29.23 25.73 35.57
C GLY A 118 -28.07 24.75 35.42
N LEU A 119 -28.30 23.71 34.64
CA LEU A 119 -27.29 22.77 34.17
C LEU A 119 -27.59 22.35 32.74
N ILE A 120 -26.58 21.86 32.06
CA ILE A 120 -26.64 21.37 30.69
C ILE A 120 -25.69 20.17 30.54
N PHE A 121 -26.07 19.24 29.67
CA PHE A 121 -25.24 18.11 29.24
C PHE A 121 -25.38 17.98 27.72
N ILE A 122 -24.26 17.82 27.01
CA ILE A 122 -24.25 17.60 25.56
C ILE A 122 -24.33 16.09 25.28
N ASP A 123 -25.26 15.72 24.41
CA ASP A 123 -25.42 14.34 23.94
C ASP A 123 -24.84 14.11 22.55
N GLU A 124 -24.80 15.14 21.68
CA GLU A 124 -24.27 15.04 20.32
C GLU A 124 -24.02 16.44 19.73
N ILE A 125 -23.06 16.55 18.80
CA ILE A 125 -22.89 17.70 17.91
C ILE A 125 -22.89 17.26 16.46
N SER A 126 -23.34 18.14 15.57
CA SER A 126 -23.26 17.91 14.12
C SER A 126 -23.04 19.25 13.43
N THR A 127 -22.57 19.22 12.20
CA THR A 127 -22.24 20.41 11.42
C THR A 127 -23.09 20.45 10.16
N THR A 128 -23.40 21.66 9.73
CA THR A 128 -24.06 21.89 8.45
C THR A 128 -23.00 22.01 7.36
N ILE A 129 -23.39 21.82 6.09
CA ILE A 129 -22.52 22.08 4.93
C ILE A 129 -22.02 23.54 4.87
N MET A 130 -22.68 24.46 5.56
CA MET A 130 -22.22 25.85 5.72
C MET A 130 -21.27 26.03 6.91
N GLY A 131 -20.81 24.98 7.60
CA GLY A 131 -19.93 25.07 8.77
C GLY A 131 -20.59 25.66 10.04
N GLU A 132 -21.93 25.70 10.10
CA GLU A 132 -22.65 26.03 11.33
C GLU A 132 -22.75 24.80 12.24
N THR A 133 -22.68 24.99 13.56
CA THR A 133 -22.67 23.91 14.55
C THR A 133 -24.05 23.72 15.17
N LEU A 134 -24.56 22.50 15.13
CA LEU A 134 -25.73 22.05 15.87
C LEU A 134 -25.28 21.32 17.13
N VAL A 135 -25.92 21.65 18.25
CA VAL A 135 -25.63 21.05 19.56
C VAL A 135 -26.93 20.58 20.16
N VAL A 136 -26.96 19.34 20.62
CA VAL A 136 -28.13 18.75 21.28
C VAL A 136 -27.78 18.11 22.60
N GLY A 137 -28.78 17.97 23.46
CA GLY A 137 -28.63 17.25 24.72
C GLY A 137 -29.72 17.60 25.71
N LEU A 138 -29.38 17.60 26.99
CA LEU A 138 -30.30 17.83 28.10
C LEU A 138 -30.01 19.15 28.82
N TYR A 139 -31.04 19.91 29.18
CA TYR A 139 -30.92 21.06 30.07
C TYR A 139 -31.94 21.02 31.21
N ALA A 140 -31.54 21.54 32.38
CA ALA A 140 -32.44 21.73 33.52
C ALA A 140 -32.22 23.09 34.20
N GLY A 141 -33.31 23.71 34.68
CA GLY A 141 -33.26 25.07 35.21
C GLY A 141 -33.21 26.12 34.10
N ALA A 142 -32.65 27.30 34.41
CA ALA A 142 -32.56 28.42 33.48
C ALA A 142 -31.15 28.50 32.88
N VAL A 143 -31.05 28.30 31.56
CA VAL A 143 -29.81 28.31 30.78
C VAL A 143 -29.95 29.31 29.63
N SER A 144 -28.90 30.09 29.35
CA SER A 144 -28.93 31.10 28.29
C SER A 144 -27.88 30.83 27.20
N PHE A 145 -28.33 30.87 25.95
CA PHE A 145 -27.52 30.73 24.73
C PHE A 145 -27.43 32.11 24.06
N GLY A 146 -26.47 32.92 24.50
CA GLY A 146 -26.35 34.31 24.07
C GLY A 146 -27.58 35.14 24.45
N SER A 147 -28.42 35.48 23.45
CA SER A 147 -29.66 36.24 23.66
C SER A 147 -30.91 35.38 23.90
N THR A 148 -30.82 34.07 23.64
CA THR A 148 -31.93 33.12 23.81
C THR A 148 -31.87 32.50 25.19
N GLN A 149 -32.99 32.51 25.93
CA GLN A 149 -33.06 31.90 27.26
C GLN A 149 -34.05 30.74 27.25
N LEU A 150 -33.58 29.56 27.67
CA LEU A 150 -34.41 28.39 27.91
C LEU A 150 -34.61 28.23 29.42
N ALA A 151 -35.81 27.85 29.84
CA ALA A 151 -36.12 27.67 31.24
C ALA A 151 -36.99 26.44 31.44
N ASN A 152 -36.43 25.40 32.04
CA ASN A 152 -37.16 24.19 32.36
C ASN A 152 -37.62 24.21 33.83
N PRO A 153 -38.93 24.15 34.12
CA PRO A 153 -39.43 24.00 35.49
C PRO A 153 -39.27 22.57 36.06
N SER A 154 -38.97 21.58 35.23
CA SER A 154 -38.72 20.18 35.63
C SER A 154 -37.32 20.00 36.24
N PRO A 155 -37.18 19.31 37.39
CA PRO A 155 -35.88 19.01 37.98
C PRO A 155 -35.16 17.83 37.29
N TYR A 156 -35.78 17.18 36.31
CA TYR A 156 -35.25 16.01 35.61
C TYR A 156 -34.59 16.33 34.26
N GLY A 157 -34.75 17.58 33.79
CA GLY A 157 -34.23 18.03 32.51
C GLY A 157 -35.12 17.66 31.33
N ASP A 158 -34.95 18.41 30.25
CA ASP A 158 -35.60 18.20 28.95
C ASP A 158 -34.58 18.39 27.82
N GLY A 159 -34.91 17.88 26.64
CA GLY A 159 -34.07 18.00 25.45
C GLY A 159 -33.95 19.44 24.96
N PHE A 160 -32.78 19.82 24.45
CA PHE A 160 -32.59 21.07 23.69
C PHE A 160 -31.86 20.84 22.37
N VAL A 161 -32.01 21.82 21.49
CA VAL A 161 -31.23 21.97 20.26
C VAL A 161 -30.79 23.42 20.19
N ALA A 162 -29.52 23.66 19.91
CA ALA A 162 -28.98 24.99 19.72
C ALA A 162 -28.08 25.05 18.49
N MET A 163 -27.97 26.23 17.88
CA MET A 163 -27.12 26.46 16.73
C MET A 163 -26.14 27.60 16.98
N LEU A 164 -24.88 27.38 16.60
CA LEU A 164 -23.84 28.40 16.52
C LEU A 164 -23.51 28.70 15.05
N ASP A 165 -23.18 29.94 14.75
CA ASP A 165 -22.54 30.28 13.49
C ASP A 165 -21.06 29.86 13.45
N GLN A 166 -20.44 29.98 12.27
CA GLN A 166 -19.02 29.66 12.02
C GLN A 166 -18.04 30.42 12.94
N THR A 167 -18.49 31.47 13.63
CA THR A 167 -17.66 32.30 14.54
C THR A 167 -17.91 32.00 16.02
N GLY A 168 -18.67 30.94 16.32
CA GLY A 168 -19.00 30.53 17.68
C GLY A 168 -20.05 31.42 18.36
N GLN A 169 -20.84 32.20 17.60
CA GLN A 169 -21.95 32.98 18.18
C GLN A 169 -23.27 32.20 18.11
N TRP A 170 -24.02 32.20 19.22
CA TRP A 170 -25.33 31.56 19.30
C TRP A 170 -26.36 32.24 18.39
N LYS A 171 -26.90 31.50 17.41
CA LYS A 171 -27.99 31.96 16.53
C LYS A 171 -29.35 31.81 17.18
N TRP A 172 -29.66 30.60 17.64
CA TRP A 172 -30.93 30.26 18.27
C TRP A 172 -30.78 29.03 19.17
N ALA A 173 -31.75 28.84 20.07
CA ALA A 173 -31.88 27.62 20.87
C ALA A 173 -33.37 27.29 21.06
N HIS A 174 -33.70 26.00 21.08
CA HIS A 174 -35.05 25.46 21.22
C HIS A 174 -35.07 24.36 22.29
N GLY A 175 -36.08 24.37 23.15
CA GLY A 175 -36.26 23.37 24.22
C GLY A 175 -37.54 22.56 24.07
N PHE A 176 -37.48 21.28 24.45
CA PHE A 176 -38.56 20.31 24.31
C PHE A 176 -39.24 20.07 25.67
N GLU A 177 -39.89 21.10 26.20
CA GLU A 177 -40.33 21.16 27.60
C GLU A 177 -41.40 20.11 27.94
N THR A 178 -41.16 19.30 28.97
CA THR A 178 -42.11 18.29 29.46
C THR A 178 -42.77 18.76 30.75
N ALA A 179 -44.10 18.64 30.83
CA ALA A 179 -44.87 19.04 32.00
C ALA A 179 -44.46 18.23 33.24
N SER A 180 -44.12 18.91 34.33
CA SER A 180 -43.61 18.32 35.57
C SER A 180 -44.70 17.71 36.46
N ASN A 181 -45.49 16.77 35.93
CA ASN A 181 -46.60 16.16 36.64
C ASN A 181 -46.16 14.98 37.57
N ASN A 182 -44.97 14.39 37.35
CA ASN A 182 -44.35 13.34 38.16
C ASN A 182 -42.84 13.22 37.91
N ASN A 183 -42.17 12.35 38.66
CA ASN A 183 -40.70 12.23 38.71
C ASN A 183 -40.06 11.41 37.58
N SER A 184 -40.81 11.03 36.55
CA SER A 184 -40.38 10.08 35.52
C SER A 184 -40.73 10.53 34.09
N GLU A 185 -41.17 11.77 33.94
CA GLU A 185 -41.50 12.41 32.66
C GLU A 185 -40.39 13.38 32.28
N THR A 186 -39.92 13.23 31.05
CA THR A 186 -38.74 13.92 30.51
C THR A 186 -38.71 13.72 28.99
N SER A 187 -38.10 14.66 28.29
CA SER A 187 -37.62 14.50 26.92
C SER A 187 -36.09 14.53 26.89
N ARG A 188 -35.47 13.81 25.97
CA ARG A 188 -34.04 13.87 25.71
C ARG A 188 -33.78 13.68 24.21
N ILE A 189 -32.84 14.43 23.69
CA ILE A 189 -32.39 14.34 22.29
C ILE A 189 -31.03 13.68 22.30
N PHE A 190 -30.85 12.70 21.42
CA PHE A 190 -29.62 11.92 21.36
C PHE A 190 -28.87 12.12 20.04
N GLY A 191 -29.56 12.47 18.96
CA GLY A 191 -28.93 12.63 17.65
C GLY A 191 -29.48 13.82 16.88
N VAL A 192 -28.63 14.41 16.05
CA VAL A 192 -28.95 15.55 15.18
C VAL A 192 -28.22 15.41 13.85
N THR A 193 -28.87 15.78 12.76
CA THR A 193 -28.24 15.86 11.45
C THR A 193 -28.85 17.00 10.64
N SER A 194 -28.18 17.36 9.54
CA SER A 194 -28.71 18.29 8.55
C SER A 194 -28.68 17.67 7.15
N THR A 195 -29.69 17.96 6.35
CA THR A 195 -29.72 17.55 4.93
C THR A 195 -28.92 18.53 4.08
N LEU A 196 -28.53 18.11 2.87
CA LEU A 196 -27.89 19.00 1.87
C LEU A 196 -28.74 20.24 1.54
N THR A 197 -30.07 20.15 1.70
CA THR A 197 -30.99 21.29 1.50
C THR A 197 -31.02 22.28 2.68
N GLY A 198 -30.29 21.99 3.76
CA GLY A 198 -30.19 22.81 4.96
C GLY A 198 -31.33 22.58 5.97
N GLU A 199 -32.08 21.48 5.87
CA GLU A 199 -33.10 21.12 6.87
C GLU A 199 -32.46 20.39 8.05
N VAL A 200 -32.88 20.72 9.28
CA VAL A 200 -32.34 20.11 10.50
C VAL A 200 -33.31 19.04 11.02
N TRP A 201 -32.77 17.88 11.36
CA TRP A 201 -33.52 16.75 11.90
C TRP A 201 -32.94 16.32 13.24
N VAL A 202 -33.82 16.09 14.21
CA VAL A 202 -33.41 15.64 15.55
C VAL A 202 -34.23 14.45 16.00
N THR A 203 -33.57 13.51 16.66
CA THR A 203 -34.19 12.29 17.17
C THR A 203 -33.97 12.14 18.67
N GLY A 204 -34.90 11.47 19.33
CA GLY A 204 -34.74 11.19 20.74
C GLY A 204 -35.87 10.39 21.35
N SER A 205 -36.04 10.59 22.65
CA SER A 205 -37.11 9.94 23.41
C SER A 205 -37.86 10.94 24.26
N HIS A 206 -39.16 10.70 24.44
CA HIS A 206 -39.97 11.51 25.33
C HIS A 206 -40.98 10.64 26.09
N LYS A 207 -41.30 11.07 27.31
CA LYS A 207 -42.31 10.45 28.16
C LYS A 207 -43.03 11.53 28.95
N GLY A 208 -44.35 11.48 28.94
CA GLY A 208 -45.19 12.52 29.52
C GLY A 208 -45.75 13.47 28.49
N GLU A 209 -46.28 14.59 28.97
CA GLU A 209 -46.83 15.67 28.15
C GLU A 209 -45.69 16.63 27.75
N THR A 210 -45.17 16.47 26.53
CA THR A 210 -44.04 17.24 26.00
C THR A 210 -44.52 18.27 24.96
N ASN A 211 -44.05 19.50 25.09
CA ASN A 211 -44.31 20.59 24.18
C ASN A 211 -43.22 20.66 23.10
N PHE A 212 -43.62 20.44 21.84
CA PHE A 212 -42.74 20.55 20.68
C PHE A 212 -42.98 21.87 19.93
N GLY A 213 -43.34 22.95 20.63
CA GLY A 213 -43.57 24.28 20.07
C GLY A 213 -45.04 24.53 19.67
N SER A 214 -45.49 24.00 18.53
CA SER A 214 -46.86 24.20 18.02
C SER A 214 -47.85 23.10 18.45
N ASN A 215 -47.33 21.93 18.87
CA ASN A 215 -48.09 20.76 19.28
C ASN A 215 -47.59 20.24 20.63
N THR A 216 -48.51 19.84 21.49
CA THR A 216 -48.21 19.14 22.75
C THR A 216 -48.63 17.68 22.60
N ILE A 217 -47.69 16.76 22.83
CA ILE A 217 -47.91 15.31 22.65
C ILE A 217 -47.73 14.62 24.00
N THR A 218 -48.66 13.74 24.36
CA THR A 218 -48.63 13.00 25.62
C THR A 218 -48.39 11.52 25.39
N SER A 219 -47.32 10.99 25.97
CA SER A 219 -46.95 9.56 25.88
C SER A 219 -46.86 8.93 27.27
N THR A 220 -47.51 7.79 27.48
CA THR A 220 -47.47 7.07 28.78
C THR A 220 -46.20 6.26 28.96
N ASN A 221 -45.68 5.69 27.88
CA ASN A 221 -44.41 4.99 27.82
C ASN A 221 -43.37 5.90 27.18
N THR A 222 -42.09 5.59 27.38
CA THR A 222 -41.01 6.28 26.65
C THR A 222 -41.16 5.97 25.16
N SER A 223 -41.44 7.02 24.40
CA SER A 223 -41.74 6.96 22.96
C SER A 223 -40.66 7.67 22.18
N TYR A 224 -40.41 7.14 20.99
CA TYR A 224 -39.49 7.68 20.02
C TYR A 224 -40.10 8.95 19.41
N PHE A 225 -39.27 9.94 19.11
CA PHE A 225 -39.69 11.05 18.26
C PHE A 225 -38.63 11.44 17.25
N LEU A 226 -39.10 11.97 16.13
CA LEU A 226 -38.33 12.59 15.08
C LEU A 226 -38.93 13.98 14.82
N ALA A 227 -38.12 15.03 14.91
CA ALA A 227 -38.58 16.41 14.66
C ALA A 227 -37.77 17.05 13.54
N LYS A 228 -38.50 17.69 12.61
CA LYS A 228 -37.96 18.51 11.53
C LYS A 228 -37.98 19.97 11.98
N MET A 229 -36.86 20.67 11.79
CA MET A 229 -36.65 22.03 12.30
C MET A 229 -36.20 22.98 11.18
N ASP A 230 -36.64 24.24 11.28
CA ASP A 230 -36.17 25.32 10.41
C ASP A 230 -34.76 25.76 10.84
N ALA A 231 -33.78 25.66 9.94
CA ALA A 231 -32.39 25.98 10.25
C ALA A 231 -32.13 27.47 10.56
N MET A 232 -33.00 28.38 10.11
CA MET A 232 -32.79 29.81 10.30
C MET A 232 -33.20 30.27 11.71
N ASN A 233 -34.26 29.69 12.28
CA ASN A 233 -34.82 30.13 13.55
C ASN A 233 -35.04 29.03 14.60
N GLY A 234 -34.77 27.76 14.27
CA GLY A 234 -34.90 26.63 15.18
C GLY A 234 -36.33 26.27 15.54
N ALA A 235 -37.34 26.73 14.79
CA ALA A 235 -38.72 26.34 15.03
C ALA A 235 -39.01 24.94 14.46
N ASN A 236 -39.70 24.10 15.23
CA ASN A 236 -40.20 22.82 14.76
C ASN A 236 -41.25 23.03 13.67
N THR A 237 -40.98 22.50 12.47
CA THR A 237 -41.92 22.53 11.34
C THR A 237 -42.84 21.31 11.37
N GLN A 238 -42.28 20.14 11.69
CA GLN A 238 -43.00 18.88 11.79
C GLN A 238 -42.43 18.01 12.92
N VAL A 239 -43.30 17.23 13.57
CA VAL A 239 -42.93 16.35 14.68
C VAL A 239 -43.68 15.04 14.53
N PHE A 240 -42.92 13.95 14.53
CA PHE A 240 -43.42 12.60 14.42
C PHE A 240 -43.12 11.87 15.72
N VAL A 241 -44.13 11.25 16.32
CA VAL A 241 -43.99 10.47 17.54
C VAL A 241 -44.50 9.07 17.27
N TYR A 242 -43.61 8.10 17.44
CA TYR A 242 -43.88 6.69 17.25
C TYR A 242 -43.58 5.94 18.54
N GLY A 243 -44.32 4.86 18.81
CA GLY A 243 -44.19 4.19 20.10
C GLY A 243 -45.01 2.93 20.20
N GLY A 244 -45.07 2.38 21.41
CA GLY A 244 -45.82 1.17 21.69
C GLY A 244 -45.59 0.74 23.14
N SER A 245 -45.45 -0.57 23.38
CA SER A 245 -45.07 -1.06 24.71
C SER A 245 -43.56 -1.01 24.92
N GLY A 246 -43.13 -0.88 26.17
CA GLY A 246 -41.72 -0.82 26.52
C GLY A 246 -41.13 0.59 26.34
N THR A 247 -39.81 0.64 26.24
CA THR A 247 -39.03 1.86 25.97
C THR A 247 -38.67 1.86 24.50
N ASN A 248 -38.96 2.95 23.80
CA ASN A 248 -38.54 3.19 22.42
C ASN A 248 -37.80 4.53 22.38
N ALA A 249 -36.58 4.54 21.87
CA ALA A 249 -35.74 5.74 21.81
C ALA A 249 -34.93 5.74 20.52
N GLY A 250 -34.84 6.89 19.86
CA GLY A 250 -33.83 7.10 18.82
C GLY A 250 -32.48 7.41 19.48
N SER A 251 -31.40 6.92 18.88
CA SER A 251 -30.02 7.20 19.28
C SER A 251 -29.40 8.18 18.28
N GLN A 252 -29.01 7.70 17.10
CA GLN A 252 -28.35 8.49 16.06
C GLN A 252 -29.25 8.69 14.83
N VAL A 253 -29.03 9.77 14.09
CA VAL A 253 -29.78 10.12 12.88
C VAL A 253 -28.82 10.60 11.79
N ALA A 254 -29.04 10.16 10.57
CA ALA A 254 -28.29 10.58 9.39
C ALA A 254 -29.24 10.78 8.20
N ALA A 255 -28.85 11.62 7.25
CA ALA A 255 -29.63 11.90 6.04
C ALA A 255 -28.86 11.41 4.80
N ASP A 256 -29.55 10.71 3.91
CA ASP A 256 -28.97 10.27 2.63
C ASP A 256 -28.98 11.39 1.58
N SER A 257 -28.29 11.17 0.46
CA SER A 257 -28.16 12.14 -0.64
C SER A 257 -29.51 12.58 -1.24
N MET A 258 -30.53 11.71 -1.15
CA MET A 258 -31.90 11.98 -1.60
C MET A 258 -32.74 12.73 -0.56
N GLY A 259 -32.20 12.98 0.63
CA GLY A 259 -32.86 13.64 1.76
C GLY A 259 -33.77 12.74 2.58
N ASN A 260 -33.74 11.41 2.40
CA ASN A 260 -34.39 10.50 3.34
C ASN A 260 -33.61 10.52 4.66
N VAL A 261 -34.33 10.33 5.76
CA VAL A 261 -33.78 10.41 7.11
C VAL A 261 -33.79 9.02 7.74
N TRP A 262 -32.61 8.54 8.06
CA TRP A 262 -32.35 7.27 8.70
C TRP A 262 -32.11 7.47 10.18
N VAL A 263 -32.78 6.67 11.00
CA VAL A 263 -32.64 6.76 12.44
C VAL A 263 -32.41 5.39 13.01
N VAL A 264 -31.33 5.26 13.78
CA VAL A 264 -31.05 4.07 14.59
C VAL A 264 -31.47 4.33 16.03
N GLY A 265 -31.88 3.29 16.74
CA GLY A 265 -32.34 3.41 18.11
C GLY A 265 -32.55 2.09 18.81
N THR A 266 -33.09 2.13 20.01
CA THR A 266 -33.38 0.94 20.82
C THR A 266 -34.86 0.78 21.11
N THR A 267 -35.30 -0.47 21.16
CA THR A 267 -36.65 -0.82 21.62
C THR A 267 -36.60 -2.02 22.56
N THR A 268 -37.44 -2.02 23.60
CA THR A 268 -37.55 -3.14 24.58
C THR A 268 -38.90 -3.83 24.55
N GLY A 269 -39.75 -3.51 23.56
CA GLY A 269 -41.09 -4.09 23.46
C GLY A 269 -41.65 -4.05 22.05
N THR A 270 -42.57 -3.12 21.80
CA THR A 270 -43.20 -3.02 20.49
C THR A 270 -43.02 -1.61 19.98
N PHE A 271 -42.45 -1.49 18.78
CA PHE A 271 -42.33 -0.26 18.04
C PHE A 271 -43.39 -0.24 16.94
N ASP A 272 -44.39 0.63 17.10
CA ASP A 272 -45.53 0.74 16.20
C ASP A 272 -45.57 2.15 15.59
N THR A 273 -45.51 2.22 14.26
CA THR A 273 -45.64 3.47 13.49
C THR A 273 -47.07 3.67 12.95
N GLY A 274 -47.99 2.75 13.27
CA GLY A 274 -49.37 2.68 12.79
C GLY A 274 -49.51 1.85 11.51
N ASN A 275 -48.51 1.87 10.63
CA ASN A 275 -48.48 1.11 9.38
C ASN A 275 -47.42 0.00 9.36
N LYS A 276 -46.34 0.18 10.13
CA LYS A 276 -45.26 -0.80 10.29
C LYS A 276 -45.08 -1.13 11.77
N LEU A 277 -44.81 -2.39 12.04
CA LEU A 277 -44.74 -2.93 13.40
C LEU A 277 -43.48 -3.77 13.54
N TYR A 278 -42.66 -3.43 14.52
CA TYR A 278 -41.55 -4.26 14.97
C TYR A 278 -41.81 -4.70 16.42
N THR A 279 -41.61 -5.97 16.72
CA THR A 279 -41.77 -6.52 18.08
C THR A 279 -40.48 -7.20 18.48
N THR A 280 -39.94 -6.83 19.64
CA THR A 280 -38.66 -7.35 20.11
C THR A 280 -38.71 -8.82 20.45
N GLY A 281 -37.59 -9.50 20.20
CA GLY A 281 -37.35 -10.87 20.68
C GLY A 281 -36.84 -10.93 22.12
N SER A 282 -36.38 -9.80 22.68
CA SER A 282 -35.44 -9.73 23.81
C SER A 282 -35.74 -8.61 24.83
N SER A 283 -34.78 -8.35 25.73
CA SER A 283 -34.72 -7.19 26.64
C SER A 283 -34.34 -5.86 25.97
N GLY A 284 -33.84 -5.87 24.74
CA GLY A 284 -33.45 -4.68 23.96
C GLY A 284 -32.91 -5.05 22.58
N ASP A 285 -33.55 -4.55 21.52
CA ASP A 285 -33.12 -4.70 20.12
C ASP A 285 -32.79 -3.33 19.51
N THR A 286 -31.84 -3.31 18.57
CA THR A 286 -31.61 -2.14 17.71
C THR A 286 -32.69 -2.09 16.64
N ILE A 287 -33.26 -0.90 16.42
CA ILE A 287 -34.20 -0.60 15.34
C ILE A 287 -33.60 0.42 14.39
N ILE A 288 -33.92 0.26 13.11
CA ILE A 288 -33.53 1.16 12.03
C ILE A 288 -34.83 1.63 11.38
N VAL A 289 -35.03 2.94 11.32
CA VAL A 289 -36.24 3.55 10.76
C VAL A 289 -35.85 4.43 9.58
N LYS A 290 -36.34 4.07 8.39
CA LYS A 290 -36.18 4.89 7.17
C LYS A 290 -37.39 5.81 7.02
N ASN A 291 -37.16 7.11 6.88
CA ASN A 291 -38.20 8.11 6.68
C ASN A 291 -37.95 8.86 5.37
N ASP A 292 -39.00 9.20 4.62
CA ASP A 292 -38.87 10.06 3.45
C ASP A 292 -38.55 11.52 3.86
N PRO A 293 -38.21 12.43 2.91
CA PRO A 293 -37.91 13.83 3.23
C PRO A 293 -39.08 14.61 3.86
N ASN A 294 -40.30 14.07 3.80
CA ASN A 294 -41.51 14.61 4.42
C ASN A 294 -41.79 13.99 5.81
N GLY A 295 -40.93 13.10 6.29
CA GLY A 295 -41.01 12.41 7.58
C GLY A 295 -41.98 11.23 7.64
N ALA A 296 -42.47 10.74 6.50
CA ALA A 296 -43.27 9.52 6.45
C ALA A 296 -42.36 8.28 6.57
N VAL A 297 -42.72 7.35 7.45
CA VAL A 297 -41.95 6.10 7.63
C VAL A 297 -42.07 5.23 6.38
N LEU A 298 -40.95 5.06 5.69
CA LEU A 298 -40.81 4.18 4.53
C LEU A 298 -40.60 2.74 4.98
N ASP A 299 -39.72 2.48 5.95
CA ASP A 299 -39.47 1.14 6.51
C ASP A 299 -38.97 1.11 7.95
N VAL A 300 -39.11 -0.05 8.59
CA VAL A 300 -38.60 -0.36 9.93
C VAL A 300 -37.93 -1.74 9.91
N TYR A 301 -36.63 -1.75 10.18
CA TYR A 301 -35.81 -2.94 10.32
C TYR A 301 -35.41 -3.10 11.79
N GLY A 302 -35.00 -4.31 12.18
CA GLY A 302 -34.46 -4.50 13.52
C GLY A 302 -33.43 -5.62 13.56
N ILE A 303 -32.45 -5.41 14.43
CA ILE A 303 -31.36 -6.33 14.72
C ILE A 303 -31.69 -6.98 16.06
N SER A 304 -32.24 -8.19 16.02
CA SER A 304 -32.81 -8.84 17.19
C SER A 304 -31.77 -9.57 18.02
N SER A 305 -31.78 -9.39 19.34
CA SER A 305 -30.94 -10.15 20.27
C SER A 305 -31.71 -11.32 20.91
N SER A 306 -31.01 -12.23 21.58
CA SER A 306 -31.63 -13.32 22.35
C SER A 306 -32.20 -12.82 23.70
N PHE A 307 -33.15 -13.56 24.28
CA PHE A 307 -33.84 -13.13 25.52
C PHE A 307 -32.88 -13.01 26.72
N GLY A 308 -32.78 -11.80 27.30
CA GLY A 308 -31.91 -11.49 28.44
C GLY A 308 -30.64 -10.71 28.07
N ASN A 309 -30.42 -10.48 26.77
CA ASN A 309 -29.24 -9.83 26.21
C ASN A 309 -29.53 -8.38 25.77
N GLN A 310 -28.48 -7.62 25.50
CA GLN A 310 -28.56 -6.23 25.06
C GLN A 310 -27.99 -6.10 23.64
N ASN A 311 -28.60 -5.21 22.86
CA ASN A 311 -28.09 -4.69 21.60
C ASN A 311 -28.34 -3.19 21.58
N ILE A 312 -27.27 -2.40 21.52
CA ILE A 312 -27.30 -0.95 21.64
C ILE A 312 -26.49 -0.35 20.49
N PRO A 313 -27.08 0.46 19.61
CA PRO A 313 -26.33 1.21 18.61
C PRO A 313 -25.67 2.43 19.28
N PHE A 314 -24.45 2.76 18.87
CA PHE A 314 -23.73 3.95 19.31
C PHE A 314 -23.67 5.02 18.23
N ASP A 315 -23.31 4.65 17.00
CA ASP A 315 -23.15 5.61 15.91
C ASP A 315 -23.73 5.10 14.57
N LEU A 316 -23.97 6.02 13.64
CA LEU A 316 -24.53 5.79 12.31
C LEU A 316 -23.86 6.71 11.30
N ALA A 317 -23.16 6.11 10.33
CA ALA A 317 -22.65 6.78 9.14
C ALA A 317 -23.38 6.31 7.89
N ILE A 318 -23.38 7.14 6.86
CA ILE A 318 -23.87 6.81 5.52
C ILE A 318 -22.70 6.95 4.56
N ASP A 319 -22.43 5.91 3.77
CA ASP A 319 -21.38 5.95 2.76
C ASP A 319 -21.83 6.69 1.48
N ILE A 320 -20.90 6.85 0.53
CA ILE A 320 -21.14 7.55 -0.74
C ILE A 320 -22.22 6.90 -1.62
N ASN A 321 -22.56 5.62 -1.37
CA ASN A 321 -23.59 4.88 -2.10
C ASN A 321 -24.99 5.00 -1.45
N ASP A 322 -25.10 5.78 -0.37
CA ASP A 322 -26.23 5.90 0.56
C ASP A 322 -26.48 4.63 1.43
N ASP A 323 -25.49 3.76 1.57
CA ASP A 323 -25.57 2.57 2.43
C ASP A 323 -25.22 2.93 3.88
N LEU A 324 -25.79 2.19 4.83
CA LEU A 324 -25.73 2.49 6.25
C LEU A 324 -24.66 1.66 6.95
N LEU A 325 -23.83 2.33 7.73
CA LEU A 325 -22.89 1.71 8.66
C LEU A 325 -23.33 2.01 10.09
N ILE A 326 -23.53 0.95 10.87
CA ILE A 326 -24.01 1.07 12.26
C ILE A 326 -23.00 0.41 13.16
N SER A 327 -22.52 1.17 14.14
CA SER A 327 -21.64 0.69 15.20
C SER A 327 -22.42 0.47 16.50
N GLY A 328 -21.91 -0.38 17.38
CA GLY A 328 -22.54 -0.54 18.69
C GLY A 328 -21.97 -1.65 19.55
N TYR A 329 -22.78 -2.05 20.54
CA TYR A 329 -22.52 -3.11 21.50
C TYR A 329 -23.59 -4.20 21.42
N PHE A 330 -23.16 -5.46 21.53
CA PHE A 330 -24.07 -6.57 21.71
C PHE A 330 -23.53 -7.63 22.68
N SER A 331 -24.44 -8.42 23.24
CA SER A 331 -24.09 -9.55 24.13
C SER A 331 -24.71 -10.86 23.64
N ASP A 332 -23.97 -11.96 23.76
CA ASP A 332 -24.36 -13.32 23.32
C ASP A 332 -24.68 -13.35 21.81
N VAL A 333 -25.85 -13.85 21.40
CA VAL A 333 -26.20 -13.99 19.97
C VAL A 333 -27.17 -12.91 19.50
N VAL A 334 -26.83 -12.28 18.37
CA VAL A 334 -27.66 -11.33 17.62
C VAL A 334 -27.95 -11.85 16.21
N THR A 335 -29.18 -11.64 15.72
CA THR A 335 -29.62 -12.02 14.37
C THR A 335 -29.71 -10.79 13.48
N LEU A 336 -28.99 -10.81 12.37
CA LEU A 336 -28.94 -9.71 11.38
C LEU A 336 -29.88 -9.94 10.20
N SER A 337 -30.03 -11.20 9.78
CA SER A 337 -30.92 -11.60 8.69
C SER A 337 -31.50 -12.99 8.96
N GLN A 338 -32.32 -13.51 8.05
CA GLN A 338 -32.88 -14.87 8.20
C GLN A 338 -31.80 -15.97 8.24
N THR A 339 -30.59 -15.68 7.74
CA THR A 339 -29.49 -16.66 7.62
C THR A 339 -28.22 -16.25 8.36
N GLN A 340 -28.09 -14.99 8.78
CA GLN A 340 -26.86 -14.45 9.38
C GLN A 340 -27.05 -14.09 10.86
N THR A 341 -26.11 -14.55 11.70
CA THR A 341 -26.08 -14.30 13.14
C THR A 341 -24.66 -13.97 13.60
N MET A 342 -24.53 -12.99 14.49
CA MET A 342 -23.29 -12.67 15.20
C MET A 342 -23.32 -13.29 16.60
N THR A 343 -22.17 -13.70 17.11
CA THR A 343 -22.02 -14.23 18.47
C THR A 343 -20.82 -13.55 19.12
N ASP A 344 -20.99 -13.08 20.36
CA ASP A 344 -19.91 -12.47 21.11
C ASP A 344 -18.83 -13.50 21.52
N SER A 345 -17.64 -12.99 21.79
CA SER A 345 -16.48 -13.76 22.24
C SER A 345 -16.47 -13.92 23.78
N GLY A 346 -17.31 -13.14 24.48
CA GLY A 346 -17.68 -13.28 25.89
C GLY A 346 -17.78 -11.93 26.61
N ASN A 347 -18.74 -11.77 27.52
CA ASN A 347 -19.05 -10.50 28.22
C ASN A 347 -19.59 -9.36 27.32
N GLY A 348 -19.75 -9.63 26.03
CA GLY A 348 -20.29 -8.73 25.01
C GLY A 348 -19.22 -7.96 24.25
N ASP A 349 -19.45 -7.87 22.94
CA ASP A 349 -18.49 -7.37 21.96
C ASP A 349 -19.06 -6.13 21.24
N GLY A 350 -18.16 -5.39 20.59
CA GLY A 350 -18.53 -4.38 19.62
C GLY A 350 -18.96 -4.99 18.29
N TYR A 351 -19.86 -4.31 17.59
CA TYR A 351 -20.20 -4.67 16.22
C TYR A 351 -20.09 -3.47 15.28
N LEU A 352 -19.80 -3.78 14.03
CA LEU A 352 -19.99 -2.91 12.88
C LEU A 352 -20.83 -3.70 11.85
N VAL A 353 -21.92 -3.12 11.38
CA VAL A 353 -22.80 -3.76 10.38
C VAL A 353 -23.07 -2.80 9.24
N LYS A 354 -22.99 -3.32 8.01
CA LYS A 354 -23.38 -2.61 6.80
C LYS A 354 -24.76 -3.08 6.31
N PHE A 355 -25.63 -2.12 6.02
CA PHE A 355 -26.93 -2.34 5.39
C PHE A 355 -27.03 -1.51 4.13
N LEU A 356 -27.45 -2.11 3.02
CA LEU A 356 -27.68 -1.36 1.80
C LEU A 356 -28.85 -0.38 1.99
N LYS A 357 -28.90 0.70 1.19
CA LYS A 357 -29.99 1.71 1.20
C LYS A 357 -31.39 1.14 0.99
N THR A 358 -31.47 -0.07 0.45
CA THR A 358 -32.70 -0.86 0.28
C THR A 358 -33.21 -1.49 1.59
N GLY A 359 -32.38 -1.49 2.64
CA GLY A 359 -32.64 -2.16 3.92
C GLY A 359 -32.15 -3.60 4.02
N THR A 360 -31.44 -4.10 3.01
CA THR A 360 -30.88 -5.45 3.04
C THR A 360 -29.52 -5.46 3.74
N PHE A 361 -29.32 -6.46 4.59
CA PHE A 361 -28.02 -6.72 5.22
C PHE A 361 -26.96 -7.06 4.15
N ASP A 362 -25.76 -6.51 4.30
CA ASP A 362 -24.61 -6.76 3.41
C ASP A 362 -23.52 -7.57 4.13
N TRP A 363 -22.69 -6.92 4.96
CA TRP A 363 -21.63 -7.55 5.75
C TRP A 363 -21.59 -7.06 7.21
N TYR A 364 -20.88 -7.79 8.08
CA TYR A 364 -20.66 -7.39 9.48
C TYR A 364 -19.25 -7.70 9.96
N LYS A 365 -18.85 -7.04 11.05
CA LYS A 365 -17.70 -7.36 11.88
C LYS A 365 -18.09 -7.41 13.36
N SER A 366 -17.60 -8.44 14.04
CA SER A 366 -17.67 -8.58 15.50
C SER A 366 -16.28 -8.33 16.05
N ILE A 367 -16.15 -7.37 16.96
CA ILE A 367 -14.87 -6.88 17.47
C ILE A 367 -14.92 -6.95 18.99
N GLY A 368 -14.15 -7.87 19.56
CA GLY A 368 -14.12 -8.06 21.01
C GLY A 368 -13.22 -9.19 21.45
N SER A 369 -13.24 -9.45 22.75
CA SER A 369 -12.42 -10.43 23.43
C SER A 369 -13.26 -11.27 24.39
N SER A 370 -12.69 -12.35 24.93
CA SER A 370 -13.37 -13.15 25.97
C SER A 370 -13.22 -12.59 27.39
N GLY A 371 -12.41 -11.53 27.57
CA GLY A 371 -11.91 -11.08 28.87
C GLY A 371 -12.66 -9.90 29.46
N SER A 372 -13.24 -9.05 28.63
CA SER A 372 -13.81 -7.75 28.99
C SER A 372 -15.00 -7.41 28.09
N GLN A 373 -15.68 -6.31 28.40
CA GLN A 373 -16.78 -5.82 27.57
C GLN A 373 -16.20 -4.80 26.59
N GLU A 374 -16.30 -5.09 25.30
CA GLU A 374 -15.85 -4.20 24.22
C GLU A 374 -17.04 -3.59 23.48
N PHE A 375 -16.80 -2.48 22.79
CA PHE A 375 -17.78 -1.86 21.90
C PHE A 375 -17.08 -1.19 20.71
N VAL A 376 -17.85 -0.74 19.72
CA VAL A 376 -17.38 0.20 18.68
C VAL A 376 -18.10 1.52 18.92
N GLN A 377 -17.36 2.59 19.21
CA GLN A 377 -17.94 3.84 19.73
C GLN A 377 -18.41 4.75 18.60
N SER A 378 -17.59 4.90 17.56
CA SER A 378 -17.88 5.79 16.44
C SER A 378 -17.41 5.17 15.12
N VAL A 379 -18.10 5.53 14.04
CA VAL A 379 -17.83 5.09 12.68
C VAL A 379 -18.00 6.27 11.73
N ASP A 380 -17.09 6.39 10.77
CA ASP A 380 -17.20 7.38 9.69
C ASP A 380 -16.61 6.80 8.39
N VAL A 381 -16.78 7.51 7.27
CA VAL A 381 -16.40 7.03 5.93
C VAL A 381 -15.54 8.07 5.22
N LEU A 382 -14.43 7.62 4.62
CA LEU A 382 -13.58 8.44 3.77
C LEU A 382 -14.23 8.66 2.39
N SER A 383 -13.77 9.66 1.64
CA SER A 383 -14.28 9.92 0.29
C SER A 383 -14.01 8.77 -0.69
N SER A 384 -13.00 7.92 -0.43
CA SER A 384 -12.73 6.66 -1.12
C SER A 384 -13.80 5.59 -0.93
N GLY A 385 -14.64 5.72 0.10
CA GLY A 385 -15.60 4.69 0.54
C GLY A 385 -15.08 3.76 1.63
N ASP A 386 -13.84 3.94 2.08
CA ASP A 386 -13.26 3.20 3.20
C ASP A 386 -13.91 3.60 4.53
N VAL A 387 -13.99 2.63 5.44
CA VAL A 387 -14.69 2.75 6.71
C VAL A 387 -13.69 2.87 7.85
N ILE A 388 -13.82 3.92 8.65
CA ILE A 388 -12.98 4.17 9.82
C ILE A 388 -13.80 3.90 11.08
N ILE A 389 -13.21 3.19 12.04
CA ILE A 389 -13.82 2.90 13.34
C ILE A 389 -12.88 3.21 14.49
N SER A 390 -13.44 3.66 15.61
CA SER A 390 -12.68 3.89 16.83
C SER A 390 -13.46 3.43 18.03
N SER A 391 -12.72 2.89 19.00
CA SER A 391 -13.23 2.62 20.32
C SER A 391 -12.09 2.42 21.32
N PHE A 392 -12.39 1.70 22.39
CA PHE A 392 -11.48 1.43 23.49
C PHE A 392 -11.19 -0.06 23.64
N ILE A 393 -9.97 -0.37 24.04
CA ILE A 393 -9.47 -1.71 24.34
C ILE A 393 -8.99 -1.76 25.78
N SER A 394 -9.49 -2.72 26.57
CA SER A 394 -8.98 -2.97 27.93
C SER A 394 -8.13 -4.23 28.05
N GLY A 395 -7.99 -4.99 26.96
CA GLY A 395 -7.24 -6.25 26.91
C GLY A 395 -6.53 -6.39 25.58
N SER A 396 -6.67 -7.57 24.97
CA SER A 396 -6.24 -7.80 23.59
C SER A 396 -7.44 -8.11 22.72
N ILE A 397 -7.56 -7.41 21.59
CA ILE A 397 -8.57 -7.68 20.56
C ILE A 397 -7.86 -8.03 19.25
N ASN A 398 -8.53 -8.80 18.41
CA ASN A 398 -8.05 -9.09 17.06
C ASN A 398 -8.76 -8.16 16.08
N ILE A 399 -7.98 -7.48 15.26
CA ILE A 399 -8.45 -6.66 14.13
C ILE A 399 -7.83 -7.26 12.87
N GLY A 400 -8.55 -8.19 12.24
CA GLY A 400 -7.99 -8.98 11.13
C GLY A 400 -6.81 -9.83 11.58
N PRO A 401 -5.63 -9.74 10.90
CA PRO A 401 -4.41 -10.41 11.34
C PRO A 401 -3.73 -9.73 12.55
N ASP A 402 -4.08 -8.48 12.85
CA ASP A 402 -3.45 -7.68 13.90
C ASP A 402 -4.03 -7.97 15.28
N VAL A 403 -3.15 -7.93 16.29
CA VAL A 403 -3.52 -8.10 17.69
C VAL A 403 -3.17 -6.82 18.46
N LEU A 404 -4.18 -5.97 18.68
CA LEU A 404 -4.02 -4.78 19.50
C LEU A 404 -4.13 -5.14 20.98
N THR A 405 -3.18 -4.66 21.79
CA THR A 405 -3.12 -4.91 23.24
C THR A 405 -2.97 -3.62 24.02
N ALA A 406 -3.83 -3.42 25.02
CA ALA A 406 -3.79 -2.27 25.92
C ALA A 406 -2.56 -2.28 26.84
N THR A 407 -2.02 -1.09 27.13
CA THR A 407 -0.72 -0.91 27.80
C THR A 407 -0.84 -0.97 29.33
N GLY A 408 -1.95 -0.50 29.91
CA GLY A 408 -2.20 -0.50 31.37
C GLY A 408 -2.78 -1.81 31.96
N GLY A 409 -3.16 -2.79 31.11
CA GLY A 409 -3.78 -4.05 31.50
C GLY A 409 -5.30 -3.95 31.77
N ALA A 410 -5.95 -5.07 32.15
CA ALA A 410 -7.42 -5.30 32.15
C ALA A 410 -8.37 -4.27 32.81
N SER A 411 -7.88 -3.25 33.51
CA SER A 411 -8.67 -2.19 34.13
C SER A 411 -8.40 -0.79 33.60
N ASP A 412 -7.36 -0.67 32.78
CA ASP A 412 -6.99 0.51 32.01
C ASP A 412 -7.33 0.17 30.57
N GLY A 413 -7.72 1.15 29.78
CA GLY A 413 -7.75 0.87 28.37
C GLY A 413 -7.46 2.08 27.53
N ASP A 414 -7.10 1.73 26.32
CA ASP A 414 -6.47 2.60 25.36
C ASP A 414 -7.46 2.78 24.21
N ILE A 415 -7.32 3.88 23.48
CA ILE A 415 -8.10 4.11 22.26
C ILE A 415 -7.47 3.32 21.13
N TYR A 416 -8.28 2.82 20.21
CA TYR A 416 -7.80 2.32 18.92
C TYR A 416 -8.52 3.01 17.77
N LEU A 417 -7.86 3.00 16.63
CA LEU A 417 -8.37 3.41 15.33
C LEU A 417 -8.13 2.23 14.37
N ALA A 418 -9.10 1.94 13.51
CA ALA A 418 -8.94 0.90 12.50
C ALA A 418 -9.70 1.26 11.23
N GLN A 419 -9.16 0.84 10.09
CA GLN A 419 -9.70 1.07 8.76
C GLN A 419 -10.08 -0.25 8.10
N LEU A 420 -11.22 -0.22 7.40
CA LEU A 420 -11.68 -1.27 6.53
C LEU A 420 -11.92 -0.70 5.14
N ASP A 421 -11.76 -1.52 4.11
CA ASP A 421 -12.25 -1.14 2.78
C ASP A 421 -13.80 -1.15 2.74
N SER A 422 -14.37 -0.64 1.64
CA SER A 422 -15.82 -0.59 1.42
C SER A 422 -16.52 -1.97 1.44
N ALA A 423 -15.78 -3.05 1.18
CA ALA A 423 -16.22 -4.45 1.24
C ALA A 423 -16.10 -5.05 2.66
N GLY A 424 -15.50 -4.32 3.59
CA GLY A 424 -15.31 -4.70 4.98
C GLY A 424 -14.07 -5.56 5.22
N ASN A 425 -13.05 -5.57 4.36
CA ASN A 425 -11.77 -6.20 4.69
C ASN A 425 -10.92 -5.25 5.53
N TRP A 426 -10.14 -5.79 6.47
CA TRP A 426 -9.27 -4.99 7.33
C TRP A 426 -8.07 -4.50 6.53
N GLN A 427 -7.83 -3.19 6.56
CA GLN A 427 -6.70 -2.55 5.89
C GLN A 427 -5.61 -2.17 6.90
N TRP A 428 -6.02 -1.62 8.03
CA TRP A 428 -5.08 -1.05 8.99
C TRP A 428 -5.67 -0.95 10.40
N SER A 429 -4.81 -0.99 11.41
CA SER A 429 -5.20 -0.72 12.80
C SER A 429 -4.07 -0.17 13.65
N GLU A 430 -4.40 0.72 14.58
CA GLU A 430 -3.43 1.31 15.49
C GLU A 430 -4.05 1.66 16.85
N ARG A 431 -3.20 1.87 17.86
CA ARG A 431 -3.61 2.25 19.22
C ARG A 431 -3.02 3.58 19.66
N LEU A 432 -3.74 4.25 20.55
CA LEU A 432 -3.31 5.42 21.30
C LEU A 432 -3.70 5.25 22.78
N GLY A 433 -2.72 5.20 23.67
CA GLY A 433 -2.98 5.12 25.10
C GLY A 433 -1.71 5.03 25.95
N GLY A 434 -1.89 5.21 27.25
CA GLY A 434 -0.81 5.22 28.23
C GLY A 434 -0.90 4.06 29.22
N THR A 435 -0.13 4.13 30.30
CA THR A 435 -0.25 3.18 31.42
C THR A 435 -1.40 3.56 32.37
N SER A 436 -2.39 4.31 31.91
CA SER A 436 -3.41 4.93 32.75
C SER A 436 -4.74 4.95 32.01
N PHE A 437 -5.81 5.28 32.73
CA PHE A 437 -7.15 5.18 32.18
C PHE A 437 -7.42 6.28 31.15
N ASP A 438 -7.61 5.88 29.90
CA ASP A 438 -7.97 6.72 28.78
C ASP A 438 -9.42 6.43 28.35
N ILE A 439 -10.14 7.46 27.92
CA ILE A 439 -11.57 7.41 27.61
C ILE A 439 -11.73 7.78 26.13
N PRO A 440 -12.34 6.92 25.31
CA PRO A 440 -12.62 7.24 23.92
C PRO A 440 -13.73 8.29 23.84
N GLY A 441 -13.62 9.22 22.90
CA GLY A 441 -14.71 10.09 22.48
C GLY A 441 -15.29 9.61 21.15
N SER A 442 -15.59 10.56 20.28
CA SER A 442 -16.09 10.30 18.93
C SER A 442 -14.99 10.53 17.88
N MET A 443 -15.27 10.19 16.62
CA MET A 443 -14.44 10.58 15.48
C MET A 443 -15.24 11.41 14.47
N ALA A 444 -14.52 12.15 13.62
CA ALA A 444 -15.09 12.77 12.44
C ALA A 444 -14.03 12.94 11.34
N VAL A 445 -14.40 12.60 10.12
CA VAL A 445 -13.62 12.80 8.88
C VAL A 445 -13.96 14.15 8.28
N ASN A 446 -12.95 14.93 7.88
CA ASN A 446 -13.13 16.22 7.21
C ASN A 446 -13.13 16.10 5.68
N ASP A 447 -13.38 17.20 4.97
CA ASP A 447 -13.42 17.24 3.50
C ASP A 447 -12.06 16.93 2.82
N SER A 448 -10.98 16.73 3.57
CA SER A 448 -9.64 16.36 3.11
C SER A 448 -9.26 14.93 3.54
N ASP A 449 -10.24 14.11 3.93
CA ASP A 449 -10.05 12.74 4.42
C ASP A 449 -9.16 12.60 5.66
N SER A 450 -8.89 13.70 6.38
CA SER A 450 -8.21 13.63 7.67
C SER A 450 -9.19 13.23 8.77
N ILE A 451 -8.77 12.27 9.59
CA ILE A 451 -9.55 11.69 10.68
C ILE A 451 -9.22 12.45 11.97
N GLY A 452 -10.23 13.02 12.62
CA GLY A 452 -10.10 13.60 13.95
C GLY A 452 -10.74 12.72 15.01
N VAL A 453 -9.96 12.26 15.98
CA VAL A 453 -10.41 11.48 17.14
C VAL A 453 -10.29 12.33 18.40
N SER A 454 -11.39 12.46 19.15
CA SER A 454 -11.37 13.11 20.46
C SER A 454 -11.43 12.09 21.59
N GLY A 455 -10.93 12.48 22.76
CA GLY A 455 -11.10 11.67 23.96
C GLY A 455 -10.50 12.33 25.17
N SER A 456 -10.31 11.55 26.23
CA SER A 456 -9.73 12.04 27.49
C SER A 456 -8.69 11.09 28.02
N PHE A 457 -7.59 11.59 28.57
CA PHE A 457 -6.47 10.75 28.99
C PHE A 457 -5.92 11.19 30.35
N GLN A 458 -5.20 10.29 31.02
CA GLN A 458 -4.49 10.59 32.27
C GLN A 458 -2.99 10.35 32.15
N ASN A 459 -2.20 11.15 32.86
CA ASN A 459 -0.74 11.11 32.83
C ASN A 459 -0.21 11.45 31.44
N SER A 460 0.42 10.52 30.73
CA SER A 460 1.05 10.80 29.44
C SER A 460 0.62 9.74 28.41
N ILE A 461 0.26 10.21 27.22
CA ILE A 461 0.08 9.37 26.03
C ILE A 461 1.10 9.81 24.97
N THR A 462 1.60 8.83 24.23
CA THR A 462 2.68 9.01 23.26
C THR A 462 2.33 8.25 22.00
N LYS A 463 2.50 8.91 20.86
CA LYS A 463 2.32 8.34 19.51
C LYS A 463 3.39 8.95 18.63
N GLY A 464 4.22 8.10 18.02
CA GLY A 464 5.42 8.55 17.32
C GLY A 464 6.33 9.43 18.19
N SER A 465 6.76 10.55 17.63
CA SER A 465 7.59 11.59 18.23
C SER A 465 6.82 12.50 19.20
N GLN A 466 5.49 12.47 19.18
CA GLN A 466 4.64 13.38 19.95
C GLN A 466 4.24 12.77 21.30
N THR A 467 4.39 13.57 22.36
CA THR A 467 3.95 13.21 23.71
C THR A 467 3.21 14.37 24.34
N ILE A 468 1.99 14.10 24.80
CA ILE A 468 1.19 15.03 25.60
C ILE A 468 1.06 14.51 27.02
N THR A 469 0.93 15.43 27.98
CA THR A 469 0.85 15.11 29.41
C THR A 469 -0.27 15.90 30.05
N SER A 470 -1.15 15.21 30.78
CA SER A 470 -2.24 15.83 31.50
C SER A 470 -1.73 16.68 32.66
N SER A 471 -2.35 17.84 32.85
CA SER A 471 -2.04 18.82 33.89
C SER A 471 -2.49 18.37 35.28
N ALA A 472 -3.58 17.58 35.35
CA ALA A 472 -4.00 16.79 36.52
C ALA A 472 -5.26 15.97 36.17
N GLY A 473 -5.36 14.70 36.58
CA GLY A 473 -6.57 13.90 36.31
C GLY A 473 -6.78 13.68 34.80
N LEU A 474 -8.05 13.57 34.39
CA LEU A 474 -8.45 13.51 32.97
C LEU A 474 -8.37 14.90 32.35
N ASP A 475 -7.62 15.02 31.26
CA ASP A 475 -7.64 16.15 30.34
C ASP A 475 -8.05 15.66 28.95
N LEU A 476 -8.52 16.57 28.09
CA LEU A 476 -8.90 16.19 26.74
C LEU A 476 -7.66 15.99 25.86
N PHE A 477 -7.78 15.08 24.90
CA PHE A 477 -6.88 15.02 23.75
C PHE A 477 -7.69 15.15 22.45
N VAL A 478 -7.01 15.62 21.41
CA VAL A 478 -7.44 15.44 20.03
C VAL A 478 -6.27 14.87 19.26
N TRP A 479 -6.55 13.79 18.54
CA TRP A 479 -5.61 13.05 17.71
C TRP A 479 -6.08 13.15 16.27
N ILE A 480 -5.28 13.82 15.43
CA ILE A 480 -5.54 13.95 14.00
C ILE A 480 -4.60 13.02 13.25
N VAL A 481 -5.18 12.21 12.38
CA VAL A 481 -4.49 11.29 11.48
C VAL A 481 -4.86 11.67 10.04
N ASP A 482 -3.87 11.73 9.16
CA ASP A 482 -4.08 11.85 7.72
C ASP A 482 -3.66 10.52 7.09
N PRO A 483 -4.61 9.75 6.52
CA PRO A 483 -4.31 8.46 5.90
C PRO A 483 -3.28 8.55 4.77
N ILE A 484 -3.21 9.67 4.04
CA ILE A 484 -2.27 9.86 2.93
C ILE A 484 -0.84 9.98 3.45
N MET A 485 -0.66 10.71 4.55
CA MET A 485 0.66 10.93 5.15
C MET A 485 1.24 9.68 5.84
N ASN A 486 0.46 8.59 5.92
CA ASN A 486 0.90 7.32 6.47
C ASN A 486 1.06 6.22 5.41
N GLN A 487 0.91 6.56 4.11
CA GLN A 487 1.25 5.62 3.04
C GLN A 487 2.74 5.29 3.13
N ASP A 488 3.02 4.02 2.88
CA ASP A 488 4.32 3.34 2.97
C ASP A 488 4.23 2.26 1.89
N ALA A 489 4.54 2.64 0.65
CA ALA A 489 4.25 1.85 -0.55
C ALA A 489 5.17 0.63 -0.66
N ASP A 490 6.41 0.75 -0.18
CA ASP A 490 7.45 -0.27 -0.22
C ASP A 490 7.59 -1.07 1.11
N ALA A 491 6.80 -0.70 2.12
CA ALA A 491 6.70 -1.34 3.43
C ALA A 491 8.02 -1.38 4.20
N ASP A 492 8.85 -0.35 4.05
CA ASP A 492 10.17 -0.24 4.68
C ASP A 492 10.11 0.35 6.11
N GLY A 493 8.98 0.98 6.46
CA GLY A 493 8.70 1.59 7.75
C GLY A 493 8.95 3.11 7.82
N VAL A 494 9.29 3.74 6.70
CA VAL A 494 9.30 5.18 6.44
C VAL A 494 8.05 5.49 5.61
N ALA A 495 7.40 6.61 5.88
CA ALA A 495 6.21 6.98 5.11
C ALA A 495 6.65 7.70 3.82
N ASP A 496 5.97 7.46 2.68
CA ASP A 496 6.32 7.95 1.34
C ASP A 496 6.68 9.45 1.28
N HIS A 497 6.08 10.27 2.13
CA HIS A 497 6.32 11.73 2.16
C HIS A 497 7.58 12.16 2.94
N LEU A 498 8.17 11.25 3.70
CA LEU A 498 9.45 11.37 4.41
C LEU A 498 10.53 10.48 3.81
N ASP A 499 10.13 9.59 2.91
CA ASP A 499 10.96 8.63 2.25
C ASP A 499 11.73 9.29 1.10
N ASN A 500 13.06 9.15 1.10
CA ASN A 500 13.88 9.58 -0.03
C ASN A 500 13.92 8.54 -1.17
N CYS A 501 13.36 7.35 -0.97
CA CYS A 501 13.04 6.37 -2.02
C CYS A 501 11.65 5.75 -1.81
N PRO A 502 10.54 6.49 -2.07
CA PRO A 502 9.17 6.07 -1.71
C PRO A 502 8.65 4.76 -2.30
N THR A 503 9.39 4.12 -3.21
CA THR A 503 9.03 2.87 -3.88
C THR A 503 10.05 1.76 -3.68
N ASP A 504 11.22 2.07 -3.09
CA ASP A 504 12.34 1.15 -2.99
C ASP A 504 12.82 1.06 -1.53
N ASN A 505 12.70 -0.15 -0.99
CA ASN A 505 12.89 -0.43 0.43
C ASN A 505 14.25 0.04 0.97
N ASN A 506 14.30 1.20 1.62
CA ASN A 506 15.53 1.77 2.15
C ASN A 506 15.38 2.33 3.59
N PRO A 507 15.16 1.47 4.61
CA PRO A 507 14.79 1.91 5.98
C PRO A 507 15.80 2.80 6.71
N LEU A 508 17.01 2.94 6.15
CA LEU A 508 18.10 3.75 6.70
C LEU A 508 18.19 5.15 6.09
N GLN A 509 17.51 5.41 4.96
CA GLN A 509 17.40 6.72 4.32
C GLN A 509 18.77 7.37 4.11
N TYR A 510 19.72 6.58 3.59
CA TYR A 510 21.03 7.11 3.22
C TYR A 510 20.89 7.96 1.95
N ASP A 511 21.63 9.07 1.95
CA ASP A 511 21.65 10.13 0.94
C ASP A 511 23.08 10.71 1.03
N SER A 512 23.96 10.16 0.20
CA SER A 512 25.42 10.33 0.27
C SER A 512 25.86 11.71 -0.22
N ASP A 513 25.20 12.25 -1.24
CA ASP A 513 25.49 13.54 -1.85
C ASP A 513 24.59 14.70 -1.34
N GLY A 514 23.49 14.39 -0.67
CA GLY A 514 22.55 15.34 -0.08
C GLY A 514 21.57 15.96 -1.08
N ASP A 515 21.29 15.31 -2.21
CA ASP A 515 20.47 15.88 -3.28
C ASP A 515 18.94 15.66 -3.12
N SER A 516 18.57 14.81 -2.15
CA SER A 516 17.23 14.41 -1.68
C SER A 516 16.71 13.09 -2.25
N ASP A 517 17.32 12.54 -3.30
CA ASP A 517 17.10 11.15 -3.68
C ASP A 517 17.98 10.27 -2.77
N GLY A 518 17.53 9.07 -2.42
CA GLY A 518 18.30 8.18 -1.54
C GLY A 518 19.21 7.27 -2.34
N ASP A 519 20.33 6.81 -1.75
CA ASP A 519 21.33 5.96 -2.44
C ASP A 519 20.77 4.65 -3.04
N GLU A 520 19.52 4.28 -2.74
CA GLU A 520 18.89 3.07 -3.30
C GLU A 520 18.10 3.37 -4.59
N CYS A 521 17.72 4.62 -4.81
CA CYS A 521 16.94 5.09 -5.95
C CYS A 521 17.59 6.28 -6.70
N ASP A 522 18.72 6.78 -6.21
CA ASP A 522 19.58 7.73 -6.91
C ASP A 522 20.36 7.01 -8.02
N TYR A 523 20.62 7.73 -9.11
CA TYR A 523 21.36 7.24 -10.27
C TYR A 523 22.83 7.68 -10.27
N ASP A 524 23.20 8.63 -9.41
CA ASP A 524 24.54 9.23 -9.29
C ASP A 524 24.77 9.60 -7.80
N ASP A 525 25.13 8.60 -7.00
CA ASP A 525 25.19 8.64 -5.54
C ASP A 525 26.16 9.70 -4.97
N ASP A 526 27.09 10.23 -5.77
CA ASP A 526 28.05 11.25 -5.38
C ASP A 526 27.95 12.60 -6.15
N ASN A 527 27.05 12.65 -7.14
CA ASN A 527 26.73 13.78 -8.00
C ASN A 527 27.97 14.35 -8.72
N ASP A 528 28.89 13.49 -9.16
CA ASP A 528 30.06 13.88 -9.94
C ASP A 528 29.79 13.97 -11.46
N GLY A 529 28.61 13.52 -11.89
CA GLY A 529 28.16 13.56 -13.29
C GLY A 529 28.41 12.28 -14.08
N ILE A 530 28.91 11.23 -13.45
CA ILE A 530 28.98 9.86 -13.95
C ILE A 530 28.01 9.02 -13.10
N THR A 531 27.14 8.25 -13.74
CA THR A 531 26.13 7.46 -13.01
C THR A 531 26.75 6.19 -12.44
N ASP A 532 26.32 5.74 -11.25
CA ASP A 532 26.82 4.55 -10.56
C ASP A 532 26.81 3.28 -11.43
N ASN A 533 25.79 3.15 -12.28
CA ASN A 533 25.59 2.00 -13.15
C ASN A 533 26.27 2.14 -14.53
N SER A 534 26.99 3.24 -14.80
CA SER A 534 27.64 3.46 -16.10
C SER A 534 28.95 4.26 -16.07
N GLY A 535 29.94 3.73 -15.34
CA GLY A 535 31.35 4.13 -15.49
C GLY A 535 31.91 4.96 -14.36
N ASP A 536 31.21 5.00 -13.22
CA ASP A 536 31.74 5.50 -11.96
C ASP A 536 32.29 4.30 -11.14
N ASP A 537 33.59 4.29 -10.91
CA ASP A 537 34.28 3.27 -10.12
C ASP A 537 34.31 3.61 -8.60
N CYS A 538 33.86 4.80 -8.22
CA CYS A 538 33.86 5.36 -6.87
C CYS A 538 32.51 5.95 -6.37
N PRO A 539 31.32 5.37 -6.66
CA PRO A 539 30.02 6.01 -6.39
C PRO A 539 29.73 6.29 -4.91
N ARG A 540 30.48 5.68 -3.98
CA ARG A 540 30.36 5.92 -2.52
C ARG A 540 31.69 6.16 -1.82
N GLY A 541 32.71 6.66 -2.52
CA GLY A 541 34.10 6.76 -2.05
C GLY A 541 34.36 7.76 -0.90
N GLY A 542 33.51 8.78 -0.72
CA GLY A 542 33.69 9.82 0.30
C GLY A 542 33.86 11.28 -0.17
N ALA A 543 33.92 11.57 -1.47
CA ALA A 543 34.05 12.90 -2.06
C ALA A 543 32.79 13.23 -2.88
N TRP A 544 31.92 14.02 -2.28
CA TRP A 544 30.60 14.31 -2.84
C TRP A 544 30.54 15.67 -3.53
N ASN A 545 29.60 15.85 -4.45
CA ASN A 545 29.27 17.10 -5.16
C ASN A 545 30.49 17.72 -5.86
N TRP A 546 31.05 17.00 -6.81
CA TRP A 546 32.12 17.51 -7.65
C TRP A 546 31.77 17.32 -9.12
N THR A 547 32.74 17.28 -10.00
CA THR A 547 32.47 17.09 -11.43
C THR A 547 33.63 16.31 -11.98
N SER A 548 33.39 15.12 -12.49
CA SER A 548 34.37 14.38 -13.27
C SER A 548 34.72 15.18 -14.53
N ASP A 549 35.94 15.72 -14.54
CA ASP A 549 36.55 16.37 -15.69
C ASP A 549 38.07 16.21 -15.62
N SER A 550 38.73 16.31 -16.77
CA SER A 550 40.18 16.13 -16.97
C SER A 550 41.11 17.03 -16.12
N THR A 551 40.60 17.79 -15.15
CA THR A 551 41.37 18.57 -14.18
C THR A 551 41.17 18.16 -12.73
N THR A 552 40.16 17.35 -12.43
CA THR A 552 39.85 16.82 -11.09
C THR A 552 39.73 15.30 -11.04
N ASP A 553 39.61 14.67 -12.21
CA ASP A 553 39.58 13.24 -12.49
C ASP A 553 40.30 13.07 -13.85
N TYR A 554 41.55 12.64 -13.82
CA TYR A 554 42.45 12.74 -14.96
C TYR A 554 42.00 11.82 -16.12
N ASP A 555 41.46 10.65 -15.83
CA ASP A 555 41.07 9.64 -16.80
C ASP A 555 39.54 9.53 -17.03
N ASN A 556 38.74 10.17 -16.17
CA ASN A 556 37.28 10.31 -16.19
C ASN A 556 36.53 9.02 -15.84
N ASP A 557 36.98 8.31 -14.80
CA ASP A 557 36.36 7.08 -14.27
C ASP A 557 35.43 7.29 -13.07
N GLY A 558 35.18 8.55 -12.68
CA GLY A 558 34.33 8.89 -11.54
C GLY A 558 35.05 8.84 -10.20
N CYS A 559 36.36 8.58 -10.18
CA CYS A 559 37.18 8.65 -8.99
C CYS A 559 37.97 9.96 -8.95
N LYS A 560 37.99 10.61 -7.79
CA LYS A 560 38.71 11.88 -7.64
C LYS A 560 40.18 11.68 -7.29
N ASP A 561 41.09 12.05 -8.21
CA ASP A 561 42.57 12.02 -8.10
C ASP A 561 43.10 12.26 -6.65
N ASP A 562 42.69 13.36 -6.03
CA ASP A 562 43.27 13.82 -4.76
C ASP A 562 42.77 13.07 -3.51
N VAL A 563 41.68 12.29 -3.60
CA VAL A 563 40.92 11.78 -2.44
C VAL A 563 40.61 10.29 -2.49
N GLU A 564 40.16 9.80 -3.64
CA GLU A 564 39.60 8.45 -3.81
C GLU A 564 40.37 7.59 -4.79
N ASP A 565 40.98 8.22 -5.78
CA ASP A 565 41.80 7.56 -6.76
C ASP A 565 43.26 7.42 -6.28
N SER A 566 43.92 6.35 -6.68
CA SER A 566 45.33 6.07 -6.37
C SER A 566 46.13 5.63 -7.59
N ASP A 567 45.53 5.68 -8.79
CA ASP A 567 46.10 5.34 -10.09
C ASP A 567 45.56 6.34 -11.14
N ASP A 568 46.05 7.59 -11.06
CA ASP A 568 45.45 8.75 -11.76
C ASP A 568 45.28 8.55 -13.29
N ASP A 569 46.14 7.74 -13.95
CA ASP A 569 46.07 7.51 -15.40
C ASP A 569 45.65 6.08 -15.82
N ASN A 570 45.21 5.30 -14.83
CA ASN A 570 44.59 3.96 -14.92
C ASN A 570 45.37 2.98 -15.81
N ASP A 571 46.70 3.07 -15.74
CA ASP A 571 47.60 2.17 -16.44
C ASP A 571 47.87 0.87 -15.64
N GLY A 572 47.37 0.79 -14.41
CA GLY A 572 47.48 -0.34 -13.51
C GLY A 572 48.66 -0.27 -12.53
N VAL A 573 49.35 0.87 -12.44
CA VAL A 573 50.46 1.12 -11.50
C VAL A 573 50.12 2.29 -10.57
N GLU A 574 49.88 2.00 -9.28
CA GLU A 574 49.60 3.04 -8.28
C GLU A 574 50.62 4.21 -8.33
N ASP A 575 50.16 5.46 -8.18
CA ASP A 575 50.96 6.70 -8.34
C ASP A 575 52.27 6.72 -7.54
N VAL A 576 52.30 6.00 -6.42
CA VAL A 576 53.47 5.92 -5.53
C VAL A 576 54.61 5.10 -6.11
N ASN A 577 54.30 4.21 -7.06
CA ASN A 577 55.22 3.32 -7.75
C ASN A 577 55.38 3.70 -9.24
N ASP A 578 54.53 4.59 -9.75
CA ASP A 578 54.62 5.11 -11.11
C ASP A 578 55.57 6.33 -11.21
N MET A 579 56.50 6.27 -12.16
CA MET A 579 57.46 7.31 -12.50
C MET A 579 56.92 8.30 -13.57
N CYS A 580 55.79 7.95 -14.16
CA CYS A 580 55.06 8.59 -15.25
C CYS A 580 53.60 8.96 -14.93
N VAL A 581 53.19 9.00 -13.64
CA VAL A 581 51.86 9.34 -13.01
C VAL A 581 50.88 10.22 -13.80
N ASN A 582 51.37 11.11 -14.64
CA ASN A 582 50.56 11.87 -15.56
C ASN A 582 51.23 11.78 -16.93
N THR A 583 50.82 10.82 -17.74
CA THR A 583 51.33 10.62 -19.10
C THR A 583 51.42 11.94 -19.89
N ALA A 584 52.41 12.05 -20.79
CA ALA A 584 52.64 13.30 -21.55
C ALA A 584 51.57 13.58 -22.62
N TYR A 585 50.52 12.76 -22.71
CA TYR A 585 49.49 12.77 -23.74
C TYR A 585 48.11 13.19 -23.16
N ASP A 586 47.33 13.96 -23.93
CA ASP A 586 46.03 14.53 -23.54
C ASP A 586 44.97 14.13 -24.61
N ALA A 587 43.96 13.31 -24.31
CA ALA A 587 43.63 12.62 -23.05
C ALA A 587 44.56 11.42 -22.73
N PRO A 588 44.61 10.95 -21.47
CA PRO A 588 45.29 9.71 -21.09
C PRO A 588 44.84 8.51 -21.92
N ARG A 589 45.72 7.52 -22.01
CA ARG A 589 45.49 6.35 -22.86
C ARG A 589 44.78 5.26 -22.07
N ASN A 590 43.48 5.43 -21.87
CA ASN A 590 42.56 4.46 -21.22
C ASN A 590 42.46 3.05 -21.84
N TRP A 591 43.36 2.68 -22.77
CA TRP A 591 43.47 1.38 -23.40
C TRP A 591 44.88 0.78 -23.25
N TRP A 592 45.82 1.56 -22.72
CA TRP A 592 47.18 1.14 -22.48
C TRP A 592 47.33 0.95 -20.97
N VAL A 593 47.73 -0.25 -20.60
CA VAL A 593 48.10 -0.61 -19.23
C VAL A 593 49.56 -1.01 -19.24
N SER A 594 50.28 -0.69 -18.17
CA SER A 594 51.65 -1.14 -17.95
C SER A 594 51.64 -2.67 -17.92
N THR A 595 52.32 -3.25 -18.89
CA THR A 595 52.55 -4.68 -18.92
C THR A 595 54.01 -4.95 -19.12
N THR A 596 54.46 -6.08 -18.59
CA THR A 596 55.82 -6.61 -18.74
C THR A 596 56.30 -6.79 -20.20
N GLU A 597 55.45 -6.54 -21.19
CA GLU A 597 55.77 -6.57 -22.63
C GLU A 597 55.97 -5.19 -23.27
N ASN A 598 55.45 -4.13 -22.63
CA ASN A 598 55.39 -2.77 -23.17
C ASN A 598 55.96 -1.69 -22.23
N ASP A 599 56.24 -2.08 -20.99
CA ASP A 599 56.93 -1.41 -19.89
C ASP A 599 57.73 -2.52 -19.17
N ILE A 600 58.99 -2.70 -19.55
CA ILE A 600 59.78 -3.90 -19.21
C ILE A 600 60.23 -3.89 -17.74
N ASP A 601 60.53 -2.73 -17.16
CA ASP A 601 60.90 -2.60 -15.75
C ASP A 601 59.71 -2.28 -14.83
N GLY A 602 58.55 -1.96 -15.41
CA GLY A 602 57.26 -1.87 -14.72
C GLY A 602 57.16 -0.61 -13.87
N ASP A 603 57.76 0.49 -14.32
CA ASP A 603 57.78 1.76 -13.61
C ASP A 603 56.63 2.70 -14.02
N GLY A 604 55.68 2.23 -14.83
CA GLY A 604 54.54 2.97 -15.38
C GLY A 604 54.90 3.78 -16.63
N CYS A 605 56.16 3.75 -17.07
CA CYS A 605 56.59 4.43 -18.28
C CYS A 605 56.68 3.47 -19.48
N ARG A 606 56.05 3.86 -20.58
CA ARG A 606 56.06 3.05 -21.80
C ARG A 606 57.41 3.03 -22.53
N ASP A 607 58.03 1.85 -22.67
CA ASP A 607 59.30 1.59 -23.39
C ASP A 607 59.38 2.24 -24.80
N ALA A 608 58.25 2.28 -25.50
CA ALA A 608 58.23 2.62 -26.92
C ALA A 608 58.56 4.10 -27.20
N ASP A 609 58.29 4.99 -26.23
CA ASP A 609 58.44 6.43 -26.42
C ASP A 609 58.65 7.28 -25.15
N GLU A 610 58.49 6.73 -23.94
CA GLU A 610 58.57 7.46 -22.67
C GLU A 610 59.77 7.03 -21.78
N ASP A 611 60.28 5.81 -21.94
CA ASP A 611 61.49 5.29 -21.27
C ASP A 611 62.72 5.12 -22.23
N SER A 612 63.94 5.08 -21.68
CA SER A 612 65.21 5.02 -22.41
C SER A 612 66.27 4.07 -21.81
N ASP A 613 65.89 3.25 -20.83
CA ASP A 613 66.71 2.20 -20.23
C ASP A 613 65.78 1.03 -19.87
N ASP A 614 65.23 0.38 -20.91
CA ASP A 614 64.03 -0.46 -20.83
C ASP A 614 64.06 -1.54 -19.71
N ASP A 615 65.22 -1.98 -19.21
CA ASP A 615 65.33 -3.03 -18.19
C ASP A 615 66.03 -2.62 -16.86
N ASP A 616 66.24 -1.31 -16.66
CA ASP A 616 66.89 -0.62 -15.52
C ASP A 616 68.04 -1.38 -14.85
N ASP A 617 68.87 -2.09 -15.64
CA ASP A 617 69.98 -2.90 -15.13
C ASP A 617 71.28 -2.10 -14.94
N GLY A 618 71.22 -0.82 -15.33
CA GLY A 618 72.31 0.15 -15.30
C GLY A 618 73.16 0.21 -16.57
N PHE A 619 72.77 -0.51 -17.64
CA PHE A 619 73.38 -0.47 -18.97
C PHE A 619 72.42 -0.04 -20.10
N SER A 620 72.23 1.28 -20.30
CA SER A 620 71.48 1.85 -21.44
C SER A 620 71.52 1.06 -22.75
N ASP A 621 70.38 0.94 -23.46
CA ASP A 621 70.16 -0.07 -24.52
C ASP A 621 71.23 -0.12 -25.62
N SER A 622 71.87 1.02 -25.88
CA SER A 622 72.93 1.12 -26.90
C SER A 622 74.24 0.41 -26.55
N SER A 623 74.40 -0.07 -25.30
CA SER A 623 75.64 -0.65 -24.75
C SER A 623 75.50 -2.02 -24.10
N ASP A 624 74.28 -2.56 -24.01
CA ASP A 624 74.00 -3.91 -23.53
C ASP A 624 73.73 -4.88 -24.71
N ASP A 625 74.29 -6.09 -24.62
CA ASP A 625 74.07 -7.17 -25.59
C ASP A 625 72.71 -7.89 -25.34
N CYS A 626 72.07 -7.62 -24.20
CA CYS A 626 70.76 -8.12 -23.79
C CYS A 626 69.78 -7.00 -23.34
N SER A 627 69.75 -5.88 -24.08
CA SER A 627 69.13 -4.57 -23.74
C SER A 627 67.61 -4.48 -23.46
N LYS A 628 66.98 -5.59 -23.10
CA LYS A 628 65.55 -5.75 -22.79
C LYS A 628 65.36 -6.79 -21.67
N ILE A 629 66.46 -7.25 -21.08
CA ILE A 629 66.56 -8.37 -20.15
C ILE A 629 67.72 -8.09 -19.20
N SER A 630 67.39 -7.54 -18.03
CA SER A 630 68.31 -7.16 -16.97
C SER A 630 69.34 -8.26 -16.65
N GLY A 631 70.64 -7.95 -16.72
CA GLY A 631 71.68 -8.98 -16.64
C GLY A 631 73.05 -8.56 -16.13
N TYR A 632 73.71 -9.47 -15.39
CA TYR A 632 74.97 -9.16 -14.69
C TYR A 632 76.12 -10.16 -14.97
N SER A 633 75.96 -11.06 -15.95
CA SER A 633 76.86 -12.19 -16.26
C SER A 633 78.35 -11.88 -16.37
N THR A 634 79.18 -12.85 -15.91
CA THR A 634 80.66 -12.66 -15.85
C THR A 634 81.58 -13.79 -16.36
N LEU A 635 81.17 -15.06 -16.51
CA LEU A 635 81.97 -16.15 -17.13
C LEU A 635 81.28 -16.75 -18.37
N GLY A 636 82.06 -17.24 -19.33
CA GLY A 636 81.55 -17.70 -20.65
C GLY A 636 81.72 -16.65 -21.76
N SER A 637 80.89 -16.71 -22.81
CA SER A 637 81.02 -15.89 -24.04
C SER A 637 80.07 -14.67 -24.21
N TYR A 638 79.08 -14.41 -23.33
CA TYR A 638 78.04 -13.35 -23.45
C TYR A 638 77.97 -12.51 -22.15
N GLN A 639 77.89 -11.16 -22.25
CA GLN A 639 78.09 -10.22 -21.11
C GLN A 639 77.02 -9.13 -21.09
N GLY A 640 76.55 -8.72 -19.90
CA GLY A 640 75.34 -7.87 -19.77
C GLY A 640 74.06 -8.68 -19.87
N CYS A 641 74.19 -9.94 -20.30
CA CYS A 641 73.10 -10.90 -20.31
C CYS A 641 72.89 -11.55 -18.94
N PRO A 642 71.74 -12.17 -18.73
CA PRO A 642 71.46 -12.97 -17.55
C PRO A 642 72.53 -14.06 -17.29
N ASP A 643 72.90 -14.17 -16.01
CA ASP A 643 73.71 -15.22 -15.37
C ASP A 643 72.90 -15.55 -14.13
N THR A 644 71.89 -16.36 -14.39
CA THR A 644 70.67 -16.38 -13.60
C THR A 644 70.90 -17.05 -12.25
N ASP A 645 71.89 -17.94 -12.16
CA ASP A 645 72.16 -18.72 -10.95
C ASP A 645 73.36 -18.22 -10.13
N GLY A 646 74.14 -17.30 -10.70
CA GLY A 646 75.32 -16.71 -10.08
C GLY A 646 76.41 -17.73 -9.72
N ASP A 647 76.35 -18.93 -10.27
CA ASP A 647 77.42 -19.92 -10.22
C ASP A 647 78.59 -19.51 -11.13
N GLY A 648 78.26 -18.61 -12.06
CA GLY A 648 79.11 -17.74 -12.83
C GLY A 648 79.03 -17.96 -14.34
N TRP A 649 78.31 -18.96 -14.84
CA TRP A 649 78.18 -19.20 -16.28
C TRP A 649 77.01 -18.42 -16.89
N ALA A 650 77.28 -17.65 -17.95
CA ALA A 650 76.21 -17.01 -18.72
C ALA A 650 75.28 -18.09 -19.26
N ASP A 651 74.01 -17.92 -18.98
CA ASP A 651 72.86 -18.75 -19.29
C ASP A 651 72.97 -19.54 -20.61
N ILE A 652 73.36 -18.87 -21.68
CA ILE A 652 73.46 -19.48 -23.00
C ILE A 652 74.56 -20.57 -23.16
N GLU A 653 75.45 -20.76 -22.19
CA GLU A 653 76.54 -21.77 -22.19
C GLU A 653 76.49 -22.81 -21.05
N ASP A 654 75.66 -22.61 -20.03
CA ASP A 654 75.39 -23.61 -19.01
C ASP A 654 74.30 -24.59 -19.52
N THR A 655 74.38 -25.89 -19.20
CA THR A 655 73.28 -26.82 -19.56
C THR A 655 72.09 -26.64 -18.63
N CYS A 656 72.33 -26.06 -17.46
CA CYS A 656 71.37 -25.60 -16.45
C CYS A 656 71.74 -24.23 -15.88
N VAL A 657 72.01 -23.32 -16.81
CA VAL A 657 71.67 -21.89 -16.88
C VAL A 657 71.30 -21.20 -15.58
N ASP A 658 70.23 -21.67 -14.94
CA ASP A 658 69.54 -20.96 -13.87
C ASP A 658 69.65 -21.67 -12.53
N SER A 659 70.42 -22.76 -12.47
CA SER A 659 70.45 -23.55 -11.26
C SER A 659 71.82 -24.07 -10.95
N SER A 660 72.36 -23.52 -9.85
CA SER A 660 73.72 -23.80 -9.40
C SER A 660 73.83 -25.28 -9.10
N GLY A 661 74.33 -26.02 -10.08
CA GLY A 661 74.14 -27.45 -10.14
C GLY A 661 75.45 -28.19 -10.02
N ASN A 662 75.33 -29.51 -9.79
CA ASN A 662 76.49 -30.38 -9.62
C ASN A 662 76.40 -31.74 -10.34
N SER A 663 75.32 -31.97 -11.10
CA SER A 663 74.94 -33.23 -11.73
C SER A 663 76.02 -33.78 -12.67
N THR A 664 75.99 -35.11 -12.88
CA THR A 664 77.12 -35.80 -13.53
C THR A 664 76.83 -36.98 -14.47
N LEU A 665 75.62 -37.56 -14.51
CA LEU A 665 75.24 -38.64 -15.45
C LEU A 665 74.29 -38.13 -16.55
N GLY A 666 74.01 -38.96 -17.58
CA GLY A 666 73.06 -38.67 -18.66
C GLY A 666 73.47 -37.69 -19.76
N GLY A 667 74.21 -36.61 -19.49
CA GLY A 667 74.74 -35.70 -20.51
C GLY A 667 74.62 -34.20 -20.21
N SER A 668 73.86 -33.84 -19.18
CA SER A 668 73.58 -32.46 -18.75
C SER A 668 74.53 -32.05 -17.63
N ILE A 669 75.35 -31.01 -17.86
CA ILE A 669 76.45 -30.58 -16.98
C ILE A 669 76.14 -29.18 -16.43
N GLY A 670 76.40 -28.98 -15.14
CA GLY A 670 76.05 -27.74 -14.43
C GLY A 670 74.69 -27.82 -13.75
N CYS A 671 74.02 -28.99 -13.75
CA CYS A 671 72.61 -29.12 -13.39
C CYS A 671 72.36 -29.64 -11.98
N PRO A 672 71.20 -29.37 -11.37
CA PRO A 672 70.81 -29.95 -10.09
C PRO A 672 70.53 -31.47 -10.16
N ASP A 673 70.66 -32.14 -9.02
CA ASP A 673 70.38 -33.57 -8.76
C ASP A 673 69.83 -33.65 -7.33
N GLN A 674 68.51 -33.74 -7.21
CA GLN A 674 67.79 -33.22 -6.04
C GLN A 674 67.42 -34.29 -5.01
N ASP A 675 66.96 -35.47 -5.45
CA ASP A 675 66.68 -36.60 -4.57
C ASP A 675 67.89 -37.53 -4.37
N GLY A 676 68.93 -37.36 -5.20
CA GLY A 676 70.22 -38.03 -5.10
C GLY A 676 70.22 -39.45 -5.64
N ASP A 677 69.31 -39.79 -6.54
CA ASP A 677 69.23 -41.10 -7.19
C ASP A 677 70.36 -41.31 -8.23
N GLY A 678 70.94 -40.20 -8.71
CA GLY A 678 72.18 -40.12 -9.48
C GLY A 678 72.02 -39.76 -10.95
N TRP A 679 70.81 -39.61 -11.48
CA TRP A 679 70.61 -38.91 -12.75
C TRP A 679 70.56 -37.40 -12.48
N SER A 680 70.99 -36.59 -13.46
CA SER A 680 70.66 -35.17 -13.31
C SER A 680 69.15 -35.05 -13.24
N ASP A 681 68.60 -34.02 -12.61
CA ASP A 681 67.14 -33.80 -12.61
C ASP A 681 66.56 -33.82 -14.05
N ASN A 682 67.39 -33.68 -15.09
CA ASN A 682 67.05 -33.72 -16.51
C ASN A 682 67.08 -35.11 -17.17
N ASP A 683 67.51 -36.15 -16.45
CA ASP A 683 67.59 -37.51 -16.99
C ASP A 683 66.87 -38.54 -16.09
N ASP A 684 66.13 -38.04 -15.10
CA ASP A 684 65.20 -38.76 -14.24
C ASP A 684 63.80 -38.18 -14.50
N ASP A 685 62.86 -39.02 -14.88
CA ASP A 685 61.51 -38.57 -15.23
C ASP A 685 60.72 -38.15 -13.97
N LEU A 686 61.13 -38.61 -12.77
CA LEU A 686 60.53 -38.20 -11.48
C LEU A 686 61.60 -37.88 -10.40
N PRO A 687 62.38 -36.79 -10.56
CA PRO A 687 63.61 -36.47 -9.83
C PRO A 687 63.44 -36.09 -8.34
N GLN A 688 62.21 -36.20 -7.80
CA GLN A 688 61.87 -35.93 -6.40
C GLN A 688 61.29 -37.15 -5.67
N ASP A 689 60.84 -38.16 -6.41
CA ASP A 689 60.30 -39.39 -5.83
C ASP A 689 61.29 -40.53 -6.06
N PRO A 690 62.07 -40.94 -5.05
CA PRO A 690 63.07 -41.99 -5.22
C PRO A 690 62.45 -43.39 -5.48
N THR A 691 61.12 -43.50 -5.55
CA THR A 691 60.37 -44.72 -5.90
C THR A 691 59.86 -44.74 -7.35
N GLN A 692 59.98 -43.63 -8.08
CA GLN A 692 59.58 -43.45 -9.48
C GLN A 692 60.76 -42.83 -10.25
N TRP A 693 61.09 -43.33 -11.44
CA TRP A 693 62.23 -42.82 -12.22
C TRP A 693 62.03 -42.98 -13.73
N LEU A 694 60.83 -43.42 -14.11
CA LEU A 694 60.44 -43.70 -15.47
C LEU A 694 58.96 -43.43 -15.59
N ASP A 695 58.66 -42.61 -16.58
CA ASP A 695 57.33 -42.22 -16.99
C ASP A 695 57.24 -42.51 -18.49
N SER A 696 56.45 -43.50 -18.90
CA SER A 696 56.50 -43.98 -20.29
C SER A 696 55.74 -43.07 -21.26
N ASP A 697 54.80 -42.30 -20.73
CA ASP A 697 53.98 -41.33 -21.41
C ASP A 697 54.28 -39.89 -21.00
N ASP A 698 55.23 -39.67 -20.09
CA ASP A 698 55.76 -38.35 -19.72
C ASP A 698 54.67 -37.42 -19.14
N ASP A 699 53.77 -37.96 -18.30
CA ASP A 699 52.61 -37.23 -17.75
C ASP A 699 52.75 -36.79 -16.28
N GLY A 700 53.88 -37.11 -15.66
CA GLY A 700 54.23 -36.78 -14.29
C GLY A 700 53.82 -37.84 -13.27
N TYR A 701 53.13 -38.91 -13.70
CA TYR A 701 52.77 -40.05 -12.86
C TYR A 701 53.59 -41.26 -13.26
N GLY A 702 54.46 -41.72 -12.35
CA GLY A 702 55.36 -42.82 -12.70
C GLY A 702 54.63 -44.15 -12.92
N ASP A 703 54.98 -44.84 -14.01
CA ASP A 703 54.45 -46.13 -14.47
C ASP A 703 54.41 -47.25 -13.40
N ASN A 704 55.17 -47.08 -12.32
CA ASN A 704 55.33 -48.10 -11.30
C ASN A 704 54.07 -48.18 -10.42
N MET A 705 53.13 -49.07 -10.79
CA MET A 705 51.84 -49.27 -10.10
C MET A 705 51.90 -49.54 -8.57
N ASP A 706 53.07 -49.88 -8.02
CA ASP A 706 53.31 -50.09 -6.59
C ASP A 706 53.94 -48.86 -5.88
N GLY A 707 54.26 -47.79 -6.61
CA GLY A 707 54.82 -46.53 -6.13
C GLY A 707 53.76 -45.58 -5.55
N ASN A 708 54.17 -44.36 -5.17
CA ASN A 708 53.20 -43.33 -4.77
C ASN A 708 52.48 -42.77 -6.00
N ASN A 709 51.18 -42.50 -5.86
CA ASN A 709 50.31 -41.95 -6.90
C ASN A 709 50.60 -42.54 -8.30
N PRO A 710 50.46 -43.87 -8.46
CA PRO A 710 50.80 -44.49 -9.73
C PRO A 710 49.82 -44.06 -10.82
N ASP A 711 50.32 -43.96 -12.04
CA ASP A 711 49.49 -43.63 -13.19
C ASP A 711 48.38 -44.69 -13.41
N SER A 712 47.14 -44.22 -13.50
CA SER A 712 45.96 -45.02 -13.81
C SER A 712 45.82 -45.33 -15.31
N CYS A 713 46.54 -44.59 -16.16
CA CYS A 713 46.59 -44.69 -17.60
C CYS A 713 48.03 -44.77 -18.23
N PRO A 714 48.94 -45.72 -17.84
CA PRO A 714 50.42 -45.77 -18.10
C PRO A 714 50.97 -45.82 -19.55
N SER A 715 50.20 -45.33 -20.51
CA SER A 715 50.53 -45.35 -21.93
C SER A 715 49.75 -44.29 -22.71
N ILE A 716 48.95 -43.50 -22.01
CA ILE A 716 48.12 -42.41 -22.50
C ILE A 716 48.39 -41.23 -21.57
N THR A 717 49.24 -40.31 -22.04
CA THR A 717 49.51 -39.02 -21.42
C THR A 717 48.24 -38.40 -20.81
N GLY A 718 48.25 -38.08 -19.52
CA GLY A 718 47.12 -37.46 -18.86
C GLY A 718 47.47 -36.52 -17.71
N THR A 719 46.62 -35.53 -17.46
CA THR A 719 46.86 -34.49 -16.46
C THR A 719 45.89 -34.55 -15.29
N SER A 720 44.98 -35.52 -15.26
CA SER A 720 44.01 -35.67 -14.16
C SER A 720 44.72 -35.89 -12.83
N ILE A 721 44.23 -35.21 -11.78
CA ILE A 721 44.79 -35.21 -10.43
C ILE A 721 43.74 -35.42 -9.32
N LEU A 722 42.43 -35.35 -9.63
CA LEU A 722 41.36 -35.38 -8.63
C LEU A 722 40.64 -36.74 -8.56
N ASP A 723 40.46 -37.40 -9.70
CA ASP A 723 39.78 -38.70 -9.82
C ASP A 723 40.73 -39.83 -10.24
N ARG A 724 41.33 -39.76 -11.44
CA ARG A 724 42.20 -40.80 -12.02
C ARG A 724 43.55 -40.20 -12.42
N PHE A 725 44.47 -40.19 -11.46
CA PHE A 725 45.87 -39.75 -11.63
C PHE A 725 46.49 -40.27 -12.93
N GLY A 726 46.95 -39.35 -13.79
CA GLY A 726 47.63 -39.62 -15.08
C GLY A 726 46.72 -40.01 -16.25
N CYS A 727 45.39 -39.89 -16.10
CA CYS A 727 44.48 -40.08 -17.22
C CYS A 727 44.18 -38.77 -17.97
N LEU A 728 43.84 -38.90 -19.27
CA LEU A 728 43.56 -37.77 -20.14
C LEU A 728 42.52 -36.84 -19.52
N ASP A 729 42.88 -35.57 -19.43
CA ASP A 729 42.08 -34.47 -18.93
C ASP A 729 42.31 -33.35 -19.96
N LEU A 730 41.27 -33.01 -20.72
CA LEU A 730 41.38 -32.24 -21.95
C LEU A 730 41.42 -30.74 -21.73
N ASP A 731 40.85 -30.27 -20.63
CA ASP A 731 40.78 -28.85 -20.27
C ASP A 731 41.57 -28.53 -18.99
N SER A 732 42.11 -29.54 -18.32
CA SER A 732 43.07 -29.39 -17.22
C SER A 732 42.45 -28.86 -15.92
N ASP A 733 41.18 -29.17 -15.66
CA ASP A 733 40.54 -28.89 -14.36
C ASP A 733 40.89 -29.89 -13.25
N GLY A 734 41.57 -30.98 -13.63
CA GLY A 734 42.03 -32.04 -12.74
C GLY A 734 41.14 -33.28 -12.72
N TYR A 735 39.96 -33.27 -13.34
CA TYR A 735 39.11 -34.44 -13.53
C TYR A 735 39.38 -35.10 -14.88
N SER A 736 39.33 -36.43 -14.95
CA SER A 736 39.64 -37.14 -16.18
C SER A 736 38.47 -37.14 -17.16
N SER A 737 38.77 -36.87 -18.43
CA SER A 737 37.80 -36.94 -19.52
C SER A 737 37.25 -38.36 -19.67
N PRO A 738 35.98 -38.51 -20.09
CA PRO A 738 35.32 -39.80 -20.18
C PRO A 738 35.94 -40.67 -21.28
N ASP A 739 36.11 -41.96 -20.99
CA ASP A 739 36.60 -42.96 -21.92
C ASP A 739 35.69 -44.20 -21.99
N ASP A 740 36.09 -45.21 -22.76
CA ASP A 740 35.30 -46.46 -22.92
C ASP A 740 35.08 -47.24 -21.59
N VAL A 741 35.76 -46.85 -20.50
CA VAL A 741 35.83 -47.55 -19.20
C VAL A 741 35.34 -46.70 -18.04
N PHE A 742 35.54 -45.38 -18.05
CA PHE A 742 35.11 -44.42 -17.03
C PHE A 742 34.23 -43.33 -17.68
N LEU A 743 32.92 -43.34 -17.41
CA LEU A 743 31.92 -42.47 -18.04
C LEU A 743 31.53 -41.31 -17.11
N ILE A 744 30.82 -40.29 -17.63
CA ILE A 744 30.32 -39.12 -16.86
C ILE A 744 29.55 -39.57 -15.60
N ILE A 745 28.65 -40.54 -15.73
CA ILE A 745 27.88 -41.11 -14.60
C ILE A 745 28.73 -41.81 -13.52
N ASP A 746 29.97 -42.20 -13.85
CA ASP A 746 30.92 -42.81 -12.91
C ASP A 746 31.80 -41.76 -12.20
N GLY A 747 31.64 -40.47 -12.55
CA GLY A 747 32.39 -39.33 -12.03
C GLY A 747 33.52 -38.84 -12.94
N ALA A 748 33.48 -39.17 -14.23
CA ALA A 748 34.32 -38.52 -15.23
C ALA A 748 33.80 -37.12 -15.52
N ASP A 749 34.69 -36.24 -15.96
CA ASP A 749 34.36 -34.86 -16.30
C ASP A 749 33.25 -34.77 -17.35
N ALA A 750 32.19 -34.02 -17.01
CA ALA A 750 31.01 -33.79 -17.83
C ALA A 750 31.26 -32.82 -19.00
N PHE A 751 32.22 -31.90 -18.86
CA PHE A 751 32.56 -30.88 -19.85
C PHE A 751 34.05 -30.89 -20.24
N PRO A 752 34.56 -31.89 -20.99
CA PRO A 752 35.98 -32.07 -21.34
C PRO A 752 36.63 -31.03 -22.27
N SER A 753 36.06 -29.84 -22.34
CA SER A 753 36.61 -28.71 -23.06
C SER A 753 36.46 -27.40 -22.28
N ASP A 754 35.88 -27.45 -21.08
CA ASP A 754 35.65 -26.30 -20.23
C ASP A 754 36.25 -26.55 -18.85
N SER A 755 37.46 -26.02 -18.63
CA SER A 755 38.23 -26.20 -17.41
C SER A 755 37.58 -25.62 -16.15
N THR A 756 36.43 -24.96 -16.30
CA THR A 756 35.69 -24.35 -15.21
C THR A 756 34.49 -25.19 -14.78
N GLN A 757 34.14 -26.24 -15.55
CA GLN A 757 32.98 -27.08 -15.33
C GLN A 757 33.36 -28.56 -15.43
N TRP A 758 33.02 -29.37 -14.42
CA TRP A 758 33.27 -30.83 -14.43
C TRP A 758 32.05 -31.67 -14.04
N ALA A 759 30.97 -31.01 -13.61
CA ALA A 759 29.76 -31.65 -13.11
C ALA A 759 28.52 -31.00 -13.72
N ASP A 760 27.56 -31.86 -14.07
CA ASP A 760 26.24 -31.52 -14.63
C ASP A 760 25.22 -32.42 -13.92
N TRP A 761 24.55 -31.89 -12.89
CA TRP A 761 23.75 -32.72 -11.98
C TRP A 761 22.39 -33.12 -12.57
N ASP A 762 21.77 -32.25 -13.37
CA ASP A 762 20.47 -32.49 -13.98
C ASP A 762 20.51 -32.85 -15.47
N GLU A 763 21.70 -32.88 -16.08
CA GLU A 763 21.98 -33.33 -17.45
C GLU A 763 21.44 -32.38 -18.54
N ASP A 764 21.37 -31.09 -18.25
CA ASP A 764 20.84 -30.09 -19.18
C ASP A 764 21.90 -29.43 -20.09
N GLY A 765 23.17 -29.67 -19.79
CA GLY A 765 24.32 -29.20 -20.55
C GLY A 765 24.90 -27.87 -20.08
N TYR A 766 24.49 -27.36 -18.92
CA TYR A 766 25.15 -26.27 -18.20
C TYR A 766 25.85 -26.81 -16.94
N GLY A 767 26.94 -26.17 -16.53
CA GLY A 767 27.79 -26.73 -15.49
C GLY A 767 27.44 -26.23 -14.08
N ASP A 768 27.50 -27.13 -13.09
CA ASP A 768 27.08 -26.83 -11.71
C ASP A 768 27.98 -25.81 -10.98
N ASN A 769 29.24 -25.66 -11.40
CA ASN A 769 30.18 -24.76 -10.74
C ASN A 769 29.83 -23.31 -11.03
N TRP A 770 30.01 -22.44 -10.03
CA TRP A 770 29.67 -21.02 -10.16
C TRP A 770 30.82 -20.11 -9.79
N GLY A 771 30.95 -19.01 -10.52
CA GLY A 771 31.95 -17.97 -10.30
C GLY A 771 31.35 -16.62 -9.93
N ASN A 772 30.03 -16.44 -10.09
CA ASN A 772 29.34 -15.22 -9.70
C ASN A 772 29.24 -15.13 -8.16
N SER A 773 30.03 -14.23 -7.57
CA SER A 773 30.08 -14.00 -6.12
C SER A 773 28.81 -13.38 -5.53
N SER A 774 27.94 -12.80 -6.37
CA SER A 774 26.67 -12.19 -5.98
C SER A 774 25.57 -13.24 -5.71
N TRP A 775 25.78 -14.49 -6.10
CA TRP A 775 24.87 -15.62 -5.81
C TRP A 775 25.01 -16.08 -4.35
N THR A 776 24.48 -15.28 -3.43
CA THR A 776 24.59 -15.47 -1.97
C THR A 776 23.46 -16.32 -1.36
N ASP A 777 22.49 -16.75 -2.16
CA ASP A 777 21.28 -17.49 -1.80
C ASP A 777 21.45 -19.03 -1.80
N ARG A 778 22.64 -19.54 -2.18
CA ARG A 778 22.92 -20.98 -2.31
C ARG A 778 23.08 -21.68 -0.95
N THR A 779 22.38 -22.82 -0.77
CA THR A 779 22.42 -23.63 0.46
C THR A 779 23.64 -24.57 0.52
N GLU A 780 24.06 -25.02 1.72
CA GLU A 780 25.16 -26.01 1.89
C GLU A 780 24.97 -27.35 1.12
N SER A 781 23.78 -27.60 0.55
CA SER A 781 23.44 -28.82 -0.20
C SER A 781 23.31 -28.63 -1.72
N TRP A 782 23.65 -27.46 -2.24
CA TRP A 782 23.64 -27.20 -3.68
C TRP A 782 24.74 -28.00 -4.43
N PRO A 783 24.45 -28.54 -5.64
CA PRO A 783 25.48 -29.10 -6.52
C PRO A 783 26.50 -28.05 -6.97
N GLY A 784 27.72 -28.49 -7.29
CA GLY A 784 28.82 -27.63 -7.73
C GLY A 784 29.70 -27.07 -6.62
N GLU A 785 30.80 -26.43 -7.01
CA GLU A 785 31.68 -25.67 -6.10
C GLU A 785 31.92 -24.25 -6.64
N PHE A 786 32.25 -23.31 -5.75
CA PHE A 786 32.61 -21.95 -6.16
C PHE A 786 33.98 -21.97 -6.86
N TYR A 787 33.99 -21.62 -8.14
CA TYR A 787 35.19 -21.49 -8.96
C TYR A 787 35.23 -20.09 -9.57
N PRO A 788 36.18 -19.23 -9.17
CA PRO A 788 36.33 -17.91 -9.76
C PRO A 788 36.42 -18.04 -11.29
N PHE A 789 35.58 -17.31 -12.01
CA PHE A 789 35.48 -17.32 -13.48
C PHE A 789 34.80 -18.54 -14.12
N ALA A 790 33.94 -19.27 -13.40
CA ALA A 790 33.10 -20.30 -14.01
C ALA A 790 32.27 -19.74 -15.17
N LYS A 791 32.30 -20.45 -16.31
CA LYS A 791 31.56 -20.09 -17.53
C LYS A 791 30.39 -21.03 -17.73
N ASP A 792 29.39 -20.56 -18.47
CA ASP A 792 28.16 -21.32 -18.77
C ASP A 792 27.59 -22.01 -17.50
N GLN A 793 27.64 -21.26 -16.39
CA GLN A 793 27.28 -21.70 -15.05
C GLN A 793 25.77 -21.85 -14.91
N ASP A 794 25.35 -22.99 -14.40
CA ASP A 794 23.94 -23.29 -14.24
C ASP A 794 23.32 -22.54 -13.05
N TYR A 795 22.26 -21.80 -13.34
CA TYR A 795 21.45 -21.10 -12.36
C TYR A 795 20.44 -22.04 -11.68
N CYS A 796 20.04 -23.13 -12.33
CA CYS A 796 19.01 -24.08 -11.89
C CYS A 796 19.48 -25.56 -11.83
N PRO A 797 20.61 -25.92 -11.17
CA PRO A 797 21.27 -27.25 -11.24
C PRO A 797 20.54 -28.44 -10.57
N LEU A 798 19.27 -28.27 -10.25
CA LEU A 798 18.40 -29.32 -9.76
C LEU A 798 17.23 -29.60 -10.71
N GLN A 799 17.14 -28.86 -11.82
CA GLN A 799 16.05 -28.90 -12.76
C GLN A 799 16.50 -28.52 -14.18
N GLU A 800 16.45 -29.52 -15.06
CA GLU A 800 16.75 -29.36 -16.49
C GLU A 800 16.11 -28.11 -17.12
N GLY A 801 16.95 -27.30 -17.78
CA GLY A 801 16.54 -26.09 -18.48
C GLY A 801 17.22 -25.88 -19.83
N SER A 802 16.88 -24.76 -20.47
CA SER A 802 17.48 -24.36 -21.75
C SER A 802 17.62 -22.85 -21.93
N SER A 803 17.31 -22.06 -20.90
CA SER A 803 17.51 -20.61 -20.94
C SER A 803 18.99 -20.28 -21.16
N TYR A 804 19.25 -19.13 -21.79
CA TYR A 804 20.62 -18.71 -22.12
C TYR A 804 20.83 -17.18 -22.17
N ARG A 805 19.84 -16.38 -21.78
CA ARG A 805 19.91 -14.92 -21.79
C ARG A 805 20.18 -14.35 -20.40
N GLU A 806 20.79 -13.15 -20.37
CA GLU A 806 21.18 -12.44 -19.14
C GLU A 806 21.98 -13.28 -18.15
N GLU A 807 22.81 -14.19 -18.66
CA GLU A 807 23.65 -15.09 -17.85
C GLU A 807 22.86 -16.05 -16.93
N ILE A 808 21.55 -16.20 -17.15
CA ILE A 808 20.70 -17.19 -16.49
C ILE A 808 20.63 -18.44 -17.37
N TYR A 809 21.67 -19.24 -17.29
CA TYR A 809 21.77 -20.50 -18.02
C TYR A 809 21.11 -21.66 -17.24
N GLY A 810 20.57 -22.65 -17.96
CA GLY A 810 20.09 -23.91 -17.39
C GLY A 810 18.77 -23.88 -16.63
N CYS A 811 18.00 -22.78 -16.73
CA CYS A 811 16.67 -22.71 -16.15
C CYS A 811 15.57 -23.12 -17.16
N PRO A 812 14.40 -23.56 -16.66
CA PRO A 812 13.26 -23.91 -17.52
C PRO A 812 12.84 -22.75 -18.42
N ASP A 813 12.79 -23.01 -19.72
CA ASP A 813 12.35 -22.11 -20.79
C ASP A 813 11.34 -22.91 -21.63
N SER A 814 10.04 -22.57 -21.53
CA SER A 814 8.98 -23.45 -22.05
C SER A 814 8.66 -23.23 -23.53
N ASP A 815 9.05 -22.09 -24.11
CA ASP A 815 8.82 -21.75 -25.52
C ASP A 815 10.11 -21.63 -26.37
N ALA A 816 11.26 -21.71 -25.71
CA ALA A 816 12.60 -21.77 -26.28
C ALA A 816 13.07 -20.47 -26.94
N ASP A 817 12.70 -19.32 -26.37
CA ASP A 817 13.11 -17.99 -26.85
C ASP A 817 14.43 -17.50 -26.23
N GLY A 818 14.88 -18.20 -25.17
CA GLY A 818 16.13 -18.01 -24.44
C GLY A 818 15.98 -17.35 -23.07
N TRP A 819 14.81 -16.84 -22.71
CA TRP A 819 14.53 -16.31 -21.37
C TRP A 819 14.06 -17.44 -20.45
N ALA A 820 14.44 -17.35 -19.16
CA ALA A 820 13.94 -18.30 -18.17
C ALA A 820 12.48 -17.97 -17.84
N ASN A 821 11.62 -18.98 -17.63
CA ASN A 821 10.19 -18.82 -17.34
C ASN A 821 9.85 -17.82 -16.21
N PHE A 822 10.78 -17.51 -15.31
CA PHE A 822 10.56 -16.58 -14.19
C PHE A 822 10.97 -15.13 -14.51
N MET A 823 11.70 -14.92 -15.60
CA MET A 823 12.07 -13.59 -16.15
C MET A 823 11.31 -13.28 -17.44
N ASP A 824 10.44 -14.19 -17.87
CA ASP A 824 9.66 -14.09 -19.08
C ASP A 824 8.21 -13.82 -18.69
N ALA A 825 7.69 -12.64 -19.06
CA ALA A 825 6.29 -12.28 -18.82
C ALA A 825 5.31 -13.18 -19.61
N PHE A 826 5.77 -13.77 -20.72
CA PHE A 826 4.99 -14.67 -21.57
C PHE A 826 5.70 -16.01 -21.82
N PRO A 827 5.86 -16.88 -20.79
CA PRO A 827 6.66 -18.13 -20.84
C PRO A 827 6.23 -19.19 -21.87
N PHE A 828 5.19 -18.91 -22.67
CA PHE A 828 4.65 -19.83 -23.66
C PHE A 828 4.53 -19.18 -25.06
N ASP A 829 5.05 -17.96 -25.24
CA ASP A 829 5.03 -17.21 -26.50
C ASP A 829 6.43 -16.68 -26.89
N ALA A 830 7.14 -17.47 -27.70
CA ALA A 830 8.54 -17.20 -28.04
C ALA A 830 8.83 -15.92 -28.85
N ASP A 831 7.80 -15.15 -29.22
CA ASP A 831 7.97 -13.86 -29.90
C ASP A 831 7.99 -12.68 -28.91
N GLU A 832 7.62 -12.88 -27.63
CA GLU A 832 7.39 -11.82 -26.64
C GLU A 832 7.88 -12.23 -25.24
N HIS A 833 8.59 -11.34 -24.53
CA HIS A 833 9.15 -11.63 -23.20
C HIS A 833 9.13 -10.44 -22.23
N LEU A 834 8.68 -9.27 -22.70
CA LEU A 834 8.64 -8.02 -21.93
C LEU A 834 7.20 -7.54 -21.82
N ASP A 835 6.86 -7.07 -20.62
CA ASP A 835 5.61 -6.47 -20.19
C ASP A 835 6.00 -5.40 -19.16
N ASP A 836 6.42 -4.22 -19.63
CA ASP A 836 7.11 -3.23 -18.76
C ASP A 836 6.16 -2.63 -17.70
N ASP A 837 4.85 -2.67 -17.95
CA ASP A 837 3.82 -2.18 -17.03
C ASP A 837 2.94 -3.29 -16.41
N ASP A 838 3.27 -4.57 -16.68
CA ASP A 838 2.64 -5.78 -16.13
C ASP A 838 1.12 -5.85 -16.38
N ASP A 839 0.65 -5.35 -17.53
CA ASP A 839 -0.77 -5.29 -17.87
C ASP A 839 -1.29 -6.53 -18.62
N GLY A 840 -0.38 -7.42 -19.00
CA GLY A 840 -0.65 -8.66 -19.71
C GLY A 840 -0.65 -8.52 -21.23
N PHE A 841 -0.27 -7.36 -21.77
CA PHE A 841 0.03 -7.12 -23.17
C PHE A 841 1.52 -6.89 -23.35
N ALA A 842 2.18 -7.70 -24.20
CA ALA A 842 3.60 -7.46 -24.43
C ALA A 842 3.84 -6.11 -25.11
N ASN A 843 4.97 -5.46 -24.80
CA ASN A 843 5.31 -4.12 -25.30
C ASN A 843 5.24 -3.99 -26.83
N GLY A 844 5.44 -5.10 -27.56
CA GLY A 844 5.35 -5.14 -29.03
C GLY A 844 3.91 -5.05 -29.58
N ASN A 845 2.93 -5.46 -28.76
CA ASN A 845 1.50 -5.46 -29.05
C ASN A 845 0.70 -4.45 -28.21
N ASP A 846 1.35 -3.83 -27.24
CA ASP A 846 0.78 -2.78 -26.42
C ASP A 846 0.88 -1.39 -27.09
N ALA A 847 -0.23 -0.65 -27.05
CA ALA A 847 -0.35 0.71 -27.52
C ALA A 847 -0.02 1.76 -26.44
N CYS A 848 0.16 1.33 -25.18
CA CYS A 848 0.64 2.07 -24.02
C CYS A 848 1.69 1.28 -23.20
N PRO A 849 2.83 0.85 -23.78
CA PRO A 849 3.78 -0.09 -23.16
C PRO A 849 4.41 0.27 -21.80
N ASP A 850 4.17 1.48 -21.30
CA ASP A 850 4.75 1.99 -20.05
C ASP A 850 3.64 2.37 -19.03
N ASP A 851 2.36 2.20 -19.39
CA ASP A 851 1.19 2.72 -18.67
C ASP A 851 0.10 1.63 -18.60
N TRP A 852 0.06 0.90 -17.48
CA TRP A 852 -0.82 -0.25 -17.30
C TRP A 852 -2.24 -0.02 -17.83
N GLY A 853 -2.72 -0.92 -18.70
CA GLY A 853 -4.03 -0.82 -19.30
C GLY A 853 -4.76 -2.14 -19.50
N ASN A 854 -6.02 -2.03 -19.86
CA ASN A 854 -6.92 -3.18 -20.03
C ASN A 854 -7.85 -3.03 -21.23
N SER A 855 -7.67 -1.97 -22.04
CA SER A 855 -8.39 -1.79 -23.30
C SER A 855 -8.11 -2.95 -24.25
N THR A 856 -9.14 -3.37 -25.01
CA THR A 856 -9.06 -4.53 -25.90
C THR A 856 -9.53 -4.27 -27.33
N GLU A 857 -10.37 -3.26 -27.54
CA GLU A 857 -11.06 -3.00 -28.82
C GLU A 857 -10.37 -1.93 -29.67
N ASP A 858 -9.68 -0.96 -29.06
CA ASP A 858 -8.94 0.09 -29.78
C ASP A 858 -7.43 0.06 -29.54
N ARG A 859 -6.92 0.82 -28.56
CA ARG A 859 -5.51 0.86 -28.16
C ARG A 859 -5.31 -0.20 -27.08
N GLN A 860 -4.96 -1.42 -27.51
CA GLN A 860 -4.72 -2.54 -26.62
C GLN A 860 -3.63 -2.19 -25.59
N GLY A 861 -3.84 -2.56 -24.33
CA GLY A 861 -2.94 -2.25 -23.21
C GLY A 861 -2.95 -0.78 -22.75
N CYS A 862 -3.90 0.03 -23.23
CA CYS A 862 -4.13 1.36 -22.65
C CYS A 862 -5.24 1.35 -21.59
N ILE A 863 -5.18 2.33 -20.68
CA ILE A 863 -6.19 2.56 -19.63
C ILE A 863 -7.60 2.61 -20.23
N ASP A 864 -8.50 1.78 -19.70
CA ASP A 864 -9.95 1.79 -19.92
C ASP A 864 -10.63 1.76 -18.54
N THR A 865 -11.10 2.93 -18.10
CA THR A 865 -11.55 3.15 -16.72
C THR A 865 -12.84 2.39 -16.39
N ASP A 866 -13.71 2.16 -17.37
CA ASP A 866 -15.01 1.52 -17.13
C ASP A 866 -15.11 0.06 -17.63
N GLY A 867 -14.09 -0.39 -18.36
CA GLY A 867 -13.88 -1.78 -18.78
C GLY A 867 -14.78 -2.21 -19.93
N ASP A 868 -15.20 -1.30 -20.80
CA ASP A 868 -16.02 -1.62 -21.97
C ASP A 868 -15.23 -2.06 -23.21
N GLY A 869 -13.91 -1.95 -23.13
CA GLY A 869 -12.94 -2.34 -24.13
C GLY A 869 -12.36 -1.18 -24.93
N TYR A 870 -12.83 0.06 -24.77
CA TYR A 870 -12.30 1.25 -25.44
C TYR A 870 -11.44 2.10 -24.50
N SER A 871 -10.30 2.56 -25.00
CA SER A 871 -9.32 3.32 -24.22
C SER A 871 -9.77 4.74 -23.90
N ASP A 872 -9.44 5.18 -22.70
CA ASP A 872 -9.73 6.53 -22.19
C ASP A 872 -9.09 7.63 -23.06
N PRO A 873 -9.70 8.82 -23.12
CA PRO A 873 -9.16 9.93 -23.87
C PRO A 873 -7.93 10.55 -23.20
N PHE A 874 -6.81 10.57 -23.92
CA PHE A 874 -5.58 11.25 -23.50
C PHE A 874 -5.54 12.69 -24.03
N PRO A 875 -5.50 13.71 -23.15
CA PRO A 875 -5.60 15.11 -23.55
C PRO A 875 -4.57 15.52 -24.61
N GLY A 876 -5.07 15.89 -25.80
CA GLY A 876 -4.27 16.46 -26.89
C GLY A 876 -3.60 15.45 -27.84
N THR A 877 -3.68 14.14 -27.58
CA THR A 877 -3.12 13.10 -28.47
C THR A 877 -4.14 12.01 -28.84
N TRP A 878 -5.08 11.70 -27.96
CA TRP A 878 -6.12 10.69 -28.18
C TRP A 878 -7.45 11.20 -27.64
N GLU A 879 -8.16 12.02 -28.41
CA GLU A 879 -9.46 12.56 -28.00
C GLU A 879 -10.61 11.68 -28.54
N PRO A 880 -11.87 11.84 -28.08
CA PRO A 880 -13.00 11.12 -28.65
C PRO A 880 -13.21 11.36 -30.16
N ALA A 881 -12.63 12.43 -30.70
CA ALA A 881 -12.60 12.70 -32.13
C ALA A 881 -11.70 11.74 -32.93
N ASP A 882 -10.71 11.13 -32.27
CA ASP A 882 -9.69 10.28 -32.88
C ASP A 882 -9.98 8.79 -32.66
N GLY A 883 -10.94 8.46 -31.80
CA GLY A 883 -11.41 7.10 -31.54
C GLY A 883 -11.46 6.70 -30.07
N ALA A 884 -11.01 7.57 -29.16
CA ALA A 884 -11.07 7.33 -27.72
C ALA A 884 -12.51 7.25 -27.20
N ASP A 885 -12.68 6.65 -26.02
CA ASP A 885 -13.96 6.60 -25.37
C ASP A 885 -14.51 8.01 -25.06
N ALA A 886 -15.70 8.28 -25.57
CA ALA A 886 -16.45 9.52 -25.35
C ALA A 886 -17.14 9.56 -23.98
N PHE A 887 -17.29 8.41 -23.31
CA PHE A 887 -17.92 8.27 -22.00
C PHE A 887 -17.11 7.36 -21.03
N PRO A 888 -15.90 7.77 -20.59
CA PRO A 888 -14.91 6.96 -19.82
C PRO A 888 -15.32 6.46 -18.42
N MET A 889 -16.60 6.55 -18.07
CA MET A 889 -17.15 6.25 -16.75
C MET A 889 -18.48 5.49 -16.87
N ASP A 890 -18.89 5.09 -18.07
CA ASP A 890 -20.17 4.44 -18.37
C ASP A 890 -19.97 3.33 -19.40
N SER A 891 -19.66 2.13 -18.92
CA SER A 891 -19.30 0.96 -19.75
C SER A 891 -20.39 0.42 -20.68
N ALA A 892 -21.53 1.09 -20.73
CA ALA A 892 -22.54 0.87 -21.75
C ALA A 892 -22.33 1.76 -22.99
N LYS A 893 -21.48 2.78 -22.95
CA LYS A 893 -21.40 3.85 -23.96
C LYS A 893 -19.95 4.15 -24.27
N TRP A 894 -19.59 4.09 -25.54
CA TRP A 894 -18.21 4.31 -25.97
C TRP A 894 -18.07 5.43 -27.02
N ILE A 895 -18.70 5.27 -28.18
CA ILE A 895 -18.54 6.20 -29.31
C ILE A 895 -19.69 7.23 -29.35
N ASP A 896 -19.35 8.51 -29.57
CA ASP A 896 -20.26 9.60 -29.94
C ASP A 896 -19.79 10.23 -31.26
N SER A 897 -20.32 9.73 -32.38
CA SER A 897 -19.86 10.07 -33.73
C SER A 897 -20.19 11.50 -34.16
N ASP A 898 -21.31 12.07 -33.70
CA ASP A 898 -21.80 13.38 -34.14
C ASP A 898 -21.77 14.49 -33.07
N LYS A 899 -21.33 14.12 -31.87
CA LYS A 899 -21.00 14.99 -30.73
C LYS A 899 -22.21 15.62 -30.08
N ASP A 900 -23.33 14.92 -30.11
CA ASP A 900 -24.59 15.37 -29.54
C ASP A 900 -24.81 14.88 -28.10
N ARG A 901 -23.86 14.10 -27.58
CA ARG A 901 -23.80 13.50 -26.23
C ARG A 901 -24.66 12.26 -26.06
N TYR A 902 -25.25 11.74 -27.13
CA TYR A 902 -25.78 10.39 -27.17
C TYR A 902 -24.73 9.46 -27.76
N ALA A 903 -24.49 8.34 -27.09
CA ALA A 903 -23.61 7.32 -27.64
C ALA A 903 -24.28 6.68 -28.85
N ASP A 904 -23.52 6.31 -29.88
CA ASP A 904 -24.03 5.77 -31.15
C ASP A 904 -24.95 4.54 -30.96
N ASN A 905 -24.73 3.76 -29.90
CA ASN A 905 -25.51 2.58 -29.52
C ASN A 905 -26.79 2.91 -28.70
N PHE A 906 -26.92 4.16 -28.26
CA PHE A 906 -28.07 4.75 -27.56
C PHE A 906 -28.69 5.95 -28.32
N ASP A 907 -28.23 6.20 -29.53
CA ASP A 907 -28.70 7.25 -30.44
C ASP A 907 -29.45 6.61 -31.63
N ASP A 908 -30.67 7.09 -31.90
CA ASP A 908 -31.47 6.67 -33.05
C ASP A 908 -31.02 7.37 -34.35
N CYS A 909 -30.26 8.46 -34.25
CA CYS A 909 -29.68 9.26 -35.32
C CYS A 909 -28.13 9.46 -35.20
N PRO A 910 -27.33 8.38 -35.05
CA PRO A 910 -25.90 8.37 -34.65
C PRO A 910 -24.88 9.02 -35.59
N ALA A 911 -25.33 9.75 -36.60
CA ALA A 911 -24.47 10.45 -37.55
C ALA A 911 -24.93 11.89 -37.81
N VAL A 912 -25.98 12.33 -37.12
CA VAL A 912 -26.65 13.60 -37.31
C VAL A 912 -27.05 14.19 -35.96
N TYR A 913 -26.23 15.12 -35.48
CA TYR A 913 -26.43 15.84 -34.23
C TYR A 913 -27.89 16.13 -33.92
N GLY A 914 -28.37 15.61 -32.79
CA GLY A 914 -29.72 15.76 -32.31
C GLY A 914 -29.80 16.10 -30.83
N THR A 915 -31.02 16.42 -30.38
CA THR A 915 -31.28 16.71 -28.95
C THR A 915 -32.61 16.14 -28.47
N SER A 916 -33.29 15.33 -29.30
CA SER A 916 -34.56 14.71 -28.90
C SER A 916 -34.35 13.71 -27.76
N GLU A 917 -35.27 13.70 -26.80
CA GLU A 917 -35.25 12.84 -25.61
C GLU A 917 -36.53 12.00 -25.47
N LEU A 918 -37.62 12.40 -26.14
CA LEU A 918 -38.96 11.85 -25.96
C LEU A 918 -39.52 11.26 -27.25
N GLY A 919 -40.58 10.45 -27.11
CA GLY A 919 -41.29 9.86 -28.25
C GLY A 919 -40.63 8.61 -28.86
N GLY A 920 -39.49 8.16 -28.32
CA GLY A 920 -38.82 6.92 -28.71
C GLY A 920 -37.90 7.05 -29.93
N GLU A 921 -37.57 8.29 -30.32
CA GLU A 921 -36.44 8.61 -31.19
C GLU A 921 -35.54 9.59 -30.43
N VAL A 922 -34.46 9.08 -29.83
CA VAL A 922 -33.51 9.82 -28.99
C VAL A 922 -32.26 10.17 -29.82
N GLY A 923 -31.64 11.33 -29.59
CA GLY A 923 -30.44 11.78 -30.32
C GLY A 923 -30.70 12.24 -31.76
N CYS A 924 -31.96 12.52 -32.10
CA CYS A 924 -32.35 13.03 -33.41
C CYS A 924 -32.56 14.56 -33.40
N PRO A 925 -32.49 15.23 -34.57
CA PRO A 925 -32.73 16.67 -34.68
C PRO A 925 -34.10 17.07 -34.13
N ASP A 926 -34.09 18.02 -33.21
CA ASP A 926 -35.26 18.69 -32.62
C ASP A 926 -35.08 20.21 -32.85
N ARG A 927 -35.92 20.79 -33.70
CA ARG A 927 -35.76 22.19 -34.15
C ARG A 927 -36.31 23.22 -33.19
N ASP A 928 -37.37 22.90 -32.46
CA ASP A 928 -38.04 23.85 -31.58
C ASP A 928 -37.70 23.65 -30.09
N GLY A 929 -37.10 22.52 -29.74
CA GLY A 929 -36.56 22.20 -28.43
C GLY A 929 -37.60 21.62 -27.47
N ASP A 930 -38.66 21.00 -27.98
CA ASP A 930 -39.73 20.40 -27.18
C ASP A 930 -39.45 18.95 -26.74
N LEU A 931 -38.29 18.42 -27.14
CA LEU A 931 -37.74 17.09 -26.87
C LEU A 931 -38.25 15.97 -27.78
N TYR A 932 -39.16 16.23 -28.72
CA TYR A 932 -39.55 15.25 -29.74
C TYR A 932 -38.73 15.45 -31.02
N SER A 933 -38.42 14.35 -31.73
CA SER A 933 -37.68 14.46 -32.99
C SER A 933 -38.54 15.11 -34.08
N ASP A 934 -37.90 15.87 -34.97
CA ASP A 934 -38.51 16.45 -36.19
C ASP A 934 -39.30 15.41 -37.03
N ALA A 935 -38.95 14.13 -36.91
CA ALA A 935 -39.52 13.05 -37.70
C ALA A 935 -40.83 12.49 -37.11
N ILE A 936 -41.00 12.58 -35.79
CA ILE A 936 -42.21 12.11 -35.08
C ILE A 936 -43.11 13.25 -34.62
N ASP A 937 -42.60 14.47 -34.63
CA ASP A 937 -43.33 15.67 -34.28
C ASP A 937 -44.26 16.12 -35.43
N ALA A 938 -45.56 16.26 -35.14
CA ALA A 938 -46.55 16.77 -36.08
C ALA A 938 -46.42 18.29 -36.33
N PHE A 939 -45.82 19.04 -35.39
CA PHE A 939 -45.53 20.47 -35.45
C PHE A 939 -44.08 20.83 -35.09
N PRO A 940 -43.09 20.43 -35.91
CA PRO A 940 -41.64 20.58 -35.63
C PRO A 940 -41.04 22.00 -35.54
N ASP A 941 -41.88 23.03 -35.48
CA ASP A 941 -41.46 24.43 -35.35
C ASP A 941 -42.28 25.14 -34.23
N ASP A 942 -43.02 24.39 -33.41
CA ASP A 942 -43.87 24.85 -32.31
C ASP A 942 -43.60 24.07 -31.01
N LEU A 943 -42.74 24.66 -30.16
CA LEU A 943 -42.30 24.18 -28.83
C LEU A 943 -43.42 23.65 -27.88
N TYR A 944 -44.69 23.88 -28.17
CA TYR A 944 -45.82 23.53 -27.31
C TYR A 944 -46.77 22.48 -27.87
N GLU A 945 -46.57 22.01 -29.10
CA GLU A 945 -47.45 21.06 -29.79
C GLU A 945 -46.60 20.00 -30.49
N TRP A 946 -46.83 18.71 -30.19
CA TRP A 946 -46.09 17.62 -30.85
C TRP A 946 -46.98 16.55 -31.50
N ASN A 947 -48.27 16.54 -31.19
CA ASN A 947 -49.21 15.48 -31.59
C ASN A 947 -50.49 16.06 -32.20
N ASP A 948 -50.99 15.41 -33.25
CA ASP A 948 -52.26 15.70 -33.94
C ASP A 948 -53.02 14.38 -34.09
N THR A 949 -53.87 14.07 -33.11
CA THR A 949 -54.51 12.76 -32.98
C THR A 949 -55.53 12.50 -34.09
N ASP A 950 -56.18 13.53 -34.62
CA ASP A 950 -57.23 13.40 -35.64
C ASP A 950 -56.84 13.89 -37.04
N GLY A 951 -55.68 14.54 -37.16
CA GLY A 951 -55.04 14.92 -38.41
C GLY A 951 -55.63 16.16 -39.06
N ASP A 952 -56.26 17.05 -38.30
CA ASP A 952 -56.90 18.27 -38.82
C ASP A 952 -55.94 19.47 -38.95
N GLY A 953 -54.72 19.33 -38.44
CA GLY A 953 -53.67 20.35 -38.48
C GLY A 953 -53.72 21.36 -37.33
N VAL A 954 -54.50 21.11 -36.28
CA VAL A 954 -54.45 21.78 -34.98
C VAL A 954 -53.86 20.80 -33.97
N GLY A 955 -52.83 21.19 -33.21
CA GLY A 955 -52.22 20.29 -32.24
C GLY A 955 -53.16 19.98 -31.08
N ASP A 956 -53.07 18.76 -30.54
CA ASP A 956 -53.95 18.22 -29.49
C ASP A 956 -54.08 19.14 -28.26
N ARG A 957 -53.08 19.98 -27.99
CA ARG A 957 -53.08 20.88 -26.83
C ARG A 957 -53.87 22.16 -27.10
N SER A 958 -53.96 22.59 -28.36
CA SER A 958 -54.73 23.74 -28.83
C SER A 958 -56.09 23.36 -29.41
N ASP A 959 -56.34 22.08 -29.64
CA ASP A 959 -57.60 21.55 -30.15
C ASP A 959 -58.64 21.34 -29.01
N GLU A 960 -59.83 21.91 -29.15
CA GLU A 960 -60.96 21.68 -28.25
C GLU A 960 -61.64 20.31 -28.48
N CYS A 961 -61.37 19.65 -29.61
CA CYS A 961 -61.89 18.37 -30.07
C CYS A 961 -60.82 17.35 -30.56
N PRO A 962 -59.75 17.01 -29.79
CA PRO A 962 -58.56 16.26 -30.28
C PRO A 962 -58.79 14.87 -30.92
N ASP A 963 -59.98 14.29 -30.76
CA ASP A 963 -60.32 12.97 -31.29
C ASP A 963 -61.20 13.05 -32.58
N ILE A 964 -61.56 14.26 -33.06
CA ILE A 964 -62.57 14.47 -34.11
C ILE A 964 -62.19 15.64 -35.03
N ALA A 965 -61.62 15.29 -36.19
CA ALA A 965 -61.12 16.27 -37.16
C ALA A 965 -62.10 17.42 -37.47
N GLY A 966 -61.69 18.63 -37.12
CA GLY A 966 -62.43 19.87 -37.29
C GLY A 966 -62.19 20.57 -38.63
N ASP A 967 -62.95 21.65 -38.84
CA ASP A 967 -62.78 22.57 -39.97
C ASP A 967 -62.79 24.05 -39.55
N ASP A 968 -62.76 24.32 -38.24
CA ASP A 968 -62.71 25.65 -37.63
C ASP A 968 -61.36 25.90 -36.93
N SER A 969 -61.13 27.14 -36.48
CA SER A 969 -59.86 27.54 -35.86
C SER A 969 -59.60 26.98 -34.47
N ASP A 970 -60.56 26.28 -33.87
CA ASP A 970 -60.48 25.63 -32.55
C ASP A 970 -60.39 24.09 -32.65
N GLY A 971 -60.19 23.54 -33.86
CA GLY A 971 -60.08 22.09 -34.14
C GLY A 971 -61.41 21.32 -34.05
N CYS A 972 -62.55 22.01 -33.83
CA CYS A 972 -63.86 21.37 -33.79
C CYS A 972 -64.64 21.48 -35.12
N LEU A 973 -65.56 20.53 -35.34
CA LEU A 973 -66.52 20.56 -36.46
C LEU A 973 -67.53 21.70 -36.33
N ILE A 974 -67.70 22.49 -37.39
CA ILE A 974 -68.73 23.54 -37.43
C ILE A 974 -70.13 22.89 -37.51
N ILE A 975 -70.84 22.83 -36.37
CA ILE A 975 -72.27 22.50 -36.34
C ILE A 975 -73.07 23.73 -36.79
N THR A 976 -73.38 23.82 -38.08
CA THR A 976 -74.37 24.78 -38.58
C THR A 976 -75.78 24.35 -38.18
N VAL A 977 -76.31 24.95 -37.11
CA VAL A 977 -77.72 24.79 -36.72
C VAL A 977 -78.61 25.57 -37.69
N ASP A 978 -79.27 24.88 -38.63
CA ASP A 978 -80.33 25.46 -39.46
C ASP A 978 -81.48 25.99 -38.58
N GLN A 979 -82.15 27.04 -39.03
CA GLN A 979 -83.27 27.74 -38.40
C GLN A 979 -84.56 26.90 -38.26
N THR A 980 -84.44 25.61 -37.97
CA THR A 980 -85.53 24.74 -37.52
C THR A 980 -85.35 24.15 -36.13
N GLY A 981 -84.23 24.41 -35.43
CA GLY A 981 -84.09 24.12 -34.00
C GLY A 981 -84.39 22.66 -33.64
N SER A 982 -83.58 21.75 -34.14
CA SER A 982 -83.57 20.33 -33.76
C SER A 982 -82.14 19.94 -33.44
#